data_AF-A0A835XTE8-F1
#
_entry.id   AF-A0A835XTE8-F1
#
_cell.length_a   1.000
_cell.length_b   1.000
_cell.length_c   1.000
_cell.angle_alpha   90.00
_cell.angle_beta   90.00
_cell.angle_gamma   90.00
#
_symmetry.space_group_name_H-M   'P 1'
#
loop_
_entity.id
_entity.type
_entity.pdbx_description
1 polymer ?
#
loop_
_entity_poly.entity_id
_entity_poly.type
_entity_poly.pdbx_seq_one_letter_code
_entity_poly.pdbx_strand_id
1 'polypeptide(L)'
;MGLRAPVLLAVLLGMARQMAAQPSHAECQALTDHYLDKHHKEAEPYTGKNLLYFLHVPRTAGRTFHSCLLKMATHPARRCPKAYDHLRLTNMTNPNCFLLSSHDDFSVVSMLPPDAAVLTQLRDPLDRFLSAYEFAIEVASRSLKRPKNYKKKVGRIATEDVWPWSYLIPFFQADLQSKVPKVQDQVLPEGGRWAEVEQDGDRFYYNKVLNKSKWNLTEEERTLNGGVLPLLDPYNNELVMSLKEFAEHPIATELLHNGATFQVLGITNYSHWGDAAQFRGCLKAQASVEEHMLQVAKDRVRRFSHVGTTDRLFDSAAAAVGSLGLSTDSPAYSGGDDDVAGHGGTRASRTSGGAQRRHTRGASSLAAQLQLLAKLVREARQRLQTAQTELVDAQRSGGDHGVIELLRNRVDKARQDLIDAQDKLSTTRDQLPADLGGAGGDSSSDTSYHHRRRLLAEEEGSHGSEEGDIASGHVGEEGAPVTDTGADGAGADSQADAEGAGEQYPLDSEGEEEASHRRRLAFRNIEVGQTDAFGNPLDPEFKKIANSNIAAEFVRCANRAQARSNSRREQSLAALSYPDGRSVLFSKAARKRIPAEVLDLIRSHNKLDTQLHALGLEMLAKRIEELKEAGNWDPVPEQPHERRKGGDGKRTGRLPRPDEEEEKIDDELRRL
;
A
#
# COMPACT_ATOMS: atom_id res chain seq x y z
N MET A 1 -43.58 18.16 43.53
CA MET A 1 -42.87 18.84 42.44
C MET A 1 -41.45 19.11 42.89
N GLY A 2 -40.45 18.82 42.06
CA GLY A 2 -39.03 19.07 42.33
C GLY A 2 -38.24 17.81 42.69
N LEU A 3 -37.43 17.33 41.72
CA LEU A 3 -36.23 16.47 41.86
C LEU A 3 -35.90 15.63 40.58
N ARG A 4 -36.58 15.84 39.44
CA ARG A 4 -36.25 15.13 38.18
C ARG A 4 -35.45 15.93 37.14
N ALA A 5 -35.16 17.21 37.39
CA ALA A 5 -34.44 18.07 36.45
C ALA A 5 -32.89 17.89 36.42
N PRO A 6 -32.17 17.66 37.54
CA PRO A 6 -30.70 17.72 37.49
C PRO A 6 -30.06 16.41 36.97
N VAL A 7 -30.75 15.27 37.08
CA VAL A 7 -30.23 13.98 36.60
C VAL A 7 -30.33 13.87 35.08
N LEU A 8 -31.39 14.42 34.48
CA LEU A 8 -31.55 14.42 33.02
C LEU A 8 -30.53 15.35 32.34
N LEU A 9 -30.16 16.47 32.98
CA LEU A 9 -29.15 17.38 32.46
C LEU A 9 -27.73 16.81 32.58
N ALA A 10 -27.42 16.09 33.66
CA ALA A 10 -26.13 15.39 33.80
C ALA A 10 -25.97 14.21 32.83
N VAL A 11 -27.05 13.50 32.51
CA VAL A 11 -27.04 12.43 31.50
C VAL A 11 -26.93 12.99 30.08
N LEU A 12 -27.56 14.14 29.79
CA LEU A 12 -27.43 14.80 28.48
C LEU A 12 -26.06 15.49 28.28
N LEU A 13 -25.44 16.03 29.33
CA LEU A 13 -24.05 16.51 29.27
C LEU A 13 -23.01 15.37 29.26
N GLY A 14 -23.32 14.21 29.85
CA GLY A 14 -22.49 13.01 29.78
C GLY A 14 -22.55 12.30 28.41
N MET A 15 -23.70 12.37 27.72
CA MET A 15 -23.86 11.78 26.38
C MET A 15 -23.27 12.63 25.24
N ALA A 16 -22.91 13.89 25.50
CA ALA A 16 -22.26 14.76 24.52
C ALA A 16 -20.73 14.64 24.48
N ARG A 17 -20.11 13.77 25.30
CA ARG A 17 -18.64 13.73 25.48
C ARG A 17 -17.95 12.41 25.09
N GLN A 18 -18.65 11.51 24.40
CA GLN A 18 -18.09 10.25 23.87
C GLN A 18 -18.14 10.16 22.34
N MET A 19 -17.82 11.26 21.65
CA MET A 19 -17.09 11.14 20.40
C MET A 19 -15.62 11.27 20.77
N ALA A 20 -14.74 10.39 20.28
CA ALA A 20 -13.30 10.61 20.40
C ALA A 20 -13.03 12.07 19.97
N ALA A 21 -12.58 12.92 20.89
CA ALA A 21 -12.42 14.34 20.62
C ALA A 21 -11.55 14.47 19.37
N GLN A 22 -12.07 15.12 18.33
CA GLN A 22 -11.29 15.37 17.12
C GLN A 22 -10.03 16.13 17.53
N PRO A 23 -8.85 15.78 16.98
CA PRO A 23 -7.62 16.44 17.37
C PRO A 23 -7.72 17.93 17.06
N SER A 24 -7.31 18.75 18.02
CA SER A 24 -7.35 20.20 17.89
C SER A 24 -6.42 20.69 16.77
N HIS A 25 -6.67 21.90 16.26
CA HIS A 25 -5.80 22.53 15.26
C HIS A 25 -4.35 22.61 15.74
N ALA A 26 -4.13 23.01 16.99
CA ALA A 26 -2.79 23.13 17.57
C ALA A 26 -2.07 21.77 17.67
N GLU A 27 -2.78 20.69 18.04
CA GLU A 27 -2.20 19.34 18.07
C GLU A 27 -1.82 18.87 16.67
N CYS A 28 -2.69 19.07 15.68
CA CYS A 28 -2.38 18.66 14.31
C CYS A 28 -1.26 19.48 13.68
N GLN A 29 -1.16 20.76 13.99
CA GLN A 29 -0.02 21.58 13.56
C GLN A 29 1.28 21.06 14.19
N ALA A 30 1.30 20.81 15.50
CA ALA A 30 2.48 20.27 16.19
C ALA A 30 2.91 18.90 15.64
N LEU A 31 1.95 18.01 15.32
CA LEU A 31 2.27 16.74 14.65
C LEU A 31 2.78 16.94 13.22
N THR A 32 2.27 17.95 12.49
CA THR A 32 2.76 18.30 11.15
C THR A 32 4.21 18.78 11.21
N ASP A 33 4.52 19.67 12.14
CA ASP A 33 5.88 20.19 12.32
C ASP A 33 6.84 19.05 12.73
N HIS A 34 6.42 18.17 13.64
CA HIS A 34 7.16 16.98 14.02
C HIS A 34 7.38 16.03 12.84
N TYR A 35 6.35 15.82 12.01
CA TYR A 35 6.46 15.01 10.80
C TYR A 35 7.52 15.59 9.85
N LEU A 36 7.46 16.89 9.58
CA LEU A 36 8.38 17.56 8.66
C LEU A 36 9.83 17.52 9.18
N ASP A 37 10.03 17.67 10.49
CA ASP A 37 11.33 17.50 11.14
C ASP A 37 11.85 16.05 10.99
N LYS A 38 11.03 15.03 11.28
CA LYS A 38 11.48 13.62 11.24
C LYS A 38 11.63 13.07 9.82
N HIS A 39 10.86 13.57 8.87
CA HIS A 39 10.80 13.08 7.49
C HIS A 39 11.43 14.05 6.48
N HIS A 40 12.44 14.81 6.91
CA HIS A 40 13.17 15.76 6.05
C HIS A 40 14.08 15.09 5.01
N LYS A 41 14.47 13.83 5.22
CA LYS A 41 15.35 13.10 4.28
C LYS A 41 14.57 12.69 3.04
N GLU A 42 15.02 13.17 1.89
CA GLU A 42 14.40 12.96 0.59
C GLU A 42 15.19 11.99 -0.28
N ALA A 43 14.61 11.59 -1.42
CA ALA A 43 15.27 10.72 -2.39
C ALA A 43 16.30 11.49 -3.21
N GLU A 44 17.46 10.87 -3.44
CA GLU A 44 18.50 11.42 -4.31
C GLU A 44 18.40 10.89 -5.75
N PRO A 45 18.97 11.58 -6.75
CA PRO A 45 19.07 11.07 -8.10
C PRO A 45 19.83 9.74 -8.17
N TYR A 46 19.36 8.81 -8.98
CA TYR A 46 20.09 7.57 -9.25
C TYR A 46 21.37 7.84 -10.05
N THR A 47 22.50 7.33 -9.56
CA THR A 47 23.83 7.49 -10.17
C THR A 47 24.37 6.19 -10.76
N GLY A 48 23.66 5.08 -10.56
CA GLY A 48 24.14 3.74 -10.94
C GLY A 48 25.05 3.09 -9.89
N LYS A 49 25.58 3.87 -8.95
CA LYS A 49 26.44 3.44 -7.83
C LYS A 49 25.74 3.49 -6.47
N ASN A 50 24.67 4.26 -6.32
CA ASN A 50 23.89 4.35 -5.09
C ASN A 50 22.82 3.25 -4.99
N LEU A 51 22.26 3.07 -3.79
CA LEU A 51 21.13 2.16 -3.54
C LEU A 51 19.89 2.66 -4.28
N LEU A 52 19.25 1.76 -5.03
CA LEU A 52 17.93 1.96 -5.61
C LEU A 52 16.87 1.26 -4.76
N TYR A 53 15.98 2.03 -4.15
CA TYR A 53 14.82 1.55 -3.44
C TYR A 53 13.56 1.62 -4.31
N PHE A 54 12.98 0.47 -4.60
CA PHE A 54 11.65 0.38 -5.18
C PHE A 54 10.59 0.43 -4.08
N LEU A 55 10.02 1.62 -3.87
CA LEU A 55 8.85 1.86 -3.02
C LEU A 55 7.63 1.21 -3.66
N HIS A 56 7.30 -0.02 -3.26
CA HIS A 56 6.27 -0.81 -3.93
C HIS A 56 4.87 -0.56 -3.35
N VAL A 57 4.11 0.30 -4.03
CA VAL A 57 2.68 0.46 -3.78
C VAL A 57 1.91 -0.83 -4.14
N PRO A 58 1.12 -1.43 -3.24
CA PRO A 58 0.34 -2.62 -3.54
C PRO A 58 -0.67 -2.39 -4.67
N ARG A 59 -0.84 -3.42 -5.52
CA ARG A 59 -1.76 -3.46 -6.67
C ARG A 59 -1.46 -2.49 -7.83
N THR A 60 -0.24 -1.96 -7.91
CA THR A 60 0.25 -1.14 -9.03
C THR A 60 1.19 -1.92 -9.96
N ALA A 61 0.88 -3.19 -10.26
CA ALA A 61 1.74 -4.09 -11.03
C ALA A 61 3.18 -4.28 -10.50
N GLY A 62 3.50 -3.84 -9.28
CA GLY A 62 4.89 -3.84 -8.81
C GLY A 62 5.54 -5.21 -8.65
N ARG A 63 4.80 -6.33 -8.55
CA ARG A 63 5.40 -7.67 -8.69
C ARG A 63 5.96 -7.91 -10.09
N THR A 64 5.23 -7.50 -11.13
CA THR A 64 5.68 -7.54 -12.52
C THR A 64 6.85 -6.58 -12.68
N PHE A 65 6.71 -5.34 -12.23
CA PHE A 65 7.77 -4.33 -12.32
C PHE A 65 9.07 -4.77 -11.62
N HIS A 66 9.00 -5.20 -10.36
CA HIS A 66 10.17 -5.69 -9.64
C HIS A 66 10.74 -6.99 -10.23
N SER A 67 9.90 -8.02 -10.41
CA SER A 67 10.41 -9.37 -10.73
C SER A 67 10.75 -9.54 -12.22
N CYS A 68 10.02 -8.86 -13.11
CA CYS A 68 10.18 -8.97 -14.55
C CYS A 68 11.07 -7.86 -15.13
N LEU A 69 11.17 -6.70 -14.47
CA LEU A 69 12.02 -5.59 -14.94
C LEU A 69 13.23 -5.42 -14.05
N LEU A 70 13.07 -4.90 -12.82
CA LEU A 70 14.19 -4.46 -11.98
C LEU A 70 15.17 -5.59 -11.64
N LYS A 71 14.66 -6.76 -11.23
CA LYS A 71 15.51 -7.93 -10.98
C LYS A 71 16.22 -8.36 -12.26
N MET A 72 15.52 -8.43 -13.39
CA MET A 72 16.12 -8.86 -14.67
C MET A 72 17.18 -7.87 -15.17
N ALA A 73 16.98 -6.57 -14.93
CA ALA A 73 17.90 -5.49 -15.29
C ALA A 73 19.12 -5.39 -14.35
N THR A 74 19.07 -6.01 -13.16
CA THR A 74 20.11 -5.88 -12.14
C THR A 74 20.87 -7.18 -11.98
N HIS A 75 22.21 -7.12 -12.09
CA HIS A 75 23.08 -8.27 -11.85
C HIS A 75 22.81 -8.90 -10.47
N PRO A 76 22.75 -10.25 -10.32
CA PRO A 76 22.37 -10.90 -9.06
C PRO A 76 23.17 -10.46 -7.84
N ALA A 77 24.50 -10.34 -7.97
CA ALA A 77 25.38 -9.89 -6.90
C ALA A 77 25.14 -8.44 -6.42
N ARG A 78 24.36 -7.65 -7.17
CA ARG A 78 23.96 -6.28 -6.80
C ARG A 78 22.57 -6.22 -6.16
N ARG A 79 21.82 -7.31 -6.11
CA ARG A 79 20.47 -7.34 -5.54
C ARG A 79 20.52 -7.47 -4.02
N CYS A 80 19.59 -6.83 -3.31
CA CYS A 80 19.44 -7.04 -1.88
C CYS A 80 18.82 -8.41 -1.58
N PRO A 81 19.11 -8.97 -0.39
CA PRO A 81 18.32 -10.05 0.16
C PRO A 81 16.84 -9.68 0.18
N LYS A 82 15.99 -10.71 0.11
CA LYS A 82 14.55 -10.53 0.13
C LYS A 82 14.12 -9.64 1.31
N ALA A 83 13.23 -8.68 1.05
CA ALA A 83 12.69 -7.74 2.04
C ALA A 83 11.19 -7.45 1.84
N TYR A 84 10.51 -8.22 1.00
CA TYR A 84 9.08 -8.04 0.68
C TYR A 84 8.13 -8.29 1.86
N ASP A 85 8.52 -9.14 2.81
CA ASP A 85 7.78 -9.45 4.03
C ASP A 85 8.10 -8.49 5.17
N HIS A 86 9.38 -8.27 5.41
CA HIS A 86 9.88 -7.31 6.37
C HIS A 86 11.28 -6.89 5.99
N LEU A 87 11.58 -5.65 6.33
CA LEU A 87 12.91 -5.09 6.23
C LEU A 87 13.85 -5.79 7.22
N ARG A 88 14.92 -6.40 6.71
CA ARG A 88 15.95 -7.08 7.51
C ARG A 88 17.07 -6.07 7.82
N LEU A 89 16.89 -5.32 8.91
CA LEU A 89 17.63 -4.12 9.34
C LEU A 89 19.08 -4.37 9.86
N THR A 90 19.88 -5.24 9.24
CA THR A 90 21.19 -5.58 9.82
C THR A 90 22.25 -4.46 9.71
N ASN A 91 22.20 -3.64 8.64
CA ASN A 91 22.83 -2.31 8.48
C ASN A 91 22.31 -1.70 7.16
N MET A 92 21.38 -0.73 7.23
CA MET A 92 20.76 -0.15 6.03
C MET A 92 21.39 1.17 5.59
N THR A 93 22.16 1.83 6.46
CA THR A 93 22.97 3.01 6.10
C THR A 93 24.16 2.64 5.21
N ASN A 94 24.64 1.39 5.31
CA ASN A 94 25.63 0.82 4.39
C ASN A 94 25.15 -0.56 3.91
N PRO A 95 24.24 -0.61 2.92
CA PRO A 95 23.66 -1.84 2.43
C PRO A 95 24.72 -2.61 1.66
N ASN A 96 24.83 -3.91 1.94
CA ASN A 96 25.65 -4.82 1.14
C ASN A 96 24.98 -5.14 -0.23
N CYS A 97 24.23 -4.20 -0.82
CA CYS A 97 23.48 -4.37 -2.06
C CYS A 97 23.01 -3.04 -2.66
N PHE A 98 22.51 -3.06 -3.90
CA PHE A 98 22.09 -1.87 -4.67
C PHE A 98 20.63 -1.86 -5.13
N LEU A 99 19.90 -2.98 -5.08
CA LEU A 99 18.47 -3.02 -5.41
C LEU A 99 17.66 -3.56 -4.24
N LEU A 100 16.94 -2.67 -3.57
CA LEU A 100 16.02 -2.97 -2.48
C LEU A 100 14.57 -2.83 -2.96
N SER A 101 13.69 -3.73 -2.55
CA SER A 101 12.25 -3.60 -2.74
C SER A 101 11.50 -4.15 -1.54
N SER A 102 10.54 -3.36 -1.05
CA SER A 102 9.63 -3.76 0.01
C SER A 102 8.28 -3.06 -0.15
N HIS A 103 7.29 -3.53 0.62
CA HIS A 103 6.00 -2.88 0.79
C HIS A 103 5.99 -1.89 1.96
N ASP A 104 7.17 -1.62 2.56
CA ASP A 104 7.27 -0.53 3.52
C ASP A 104 6.99 0.80 2.82
N ASP A 105 6.59 1.79 3.60
CA ASP A 105 6.39 3.14 3.09
C ASP A 105 7.68 3.98 3.18
N PHE A 106 7.58 5.22 2.73
CA PHE A 106 8.71 6.13 2.61
C PHE A 106 9.42 6.44 3.94
N SER A 107 8.82 6.13 5.09
CA SER A 107 9.50 6.25 6.39
C SER A 107 10.81 5.43 6.45
N VAL A 108 10.96 4.43 5.59
CA VAL A 108 12.20 3.67 5.46
C VAL A 108 13.36 4.48 4.90
N VAL A 109 13.12 5.53 4.12
CA VAL A 109 14.19 6.31 3.47
C VAL A 109 15.13 6.92 4.49
N SER A 110 14.65 7.34 5.67
CA SER A 110 15.49 7.83 6.77
C SER A 110 16.48 6.78 7.30
N MET A 111 16.26 5.49 7.01
CA MET A 111 17.13 4.37 7.41
C MET A 111 18.08 3.90 6.31
N LEU A 112 17.92 4.39 5.07
CA LEU A 112 18.75 4.04 3.92
C LEU A 112 20.03 4.88 3.89
N PRO A 113 21.01 4.61 2.99
CA PRO A 113 22.15 5.49 2.78
C PRO A 113 21.70 6.93 2.45
N PRO A 114 22.48 7.96 2.82
CA PRO A 114 22.15 9.35 2.51
C PRO A 114 21.84 9.59 1.03
N ASP A 115 22.52 8.88 0.13
CA ASP A 115 22.40 9.01 -1.32
C ASP A 115 21.36 8.06 -1.96
N ALA A 116 20.43 7.49 -1.18
CA ALA A 116 19.48 6.50 -1.70
C ALA A 116 18.52 7.10 -2.75
N ALA A 117 18.44 6.43 -3.89
CA ALA A 117 17.48 6.74 -4.94
C ALA A 117 16.18 5.97 -4.74
N VAL A 118 15.06 6.59 -5.10
CA VAL A 118 13.73 5.97 -5.02
C VAL A 118 13.09 5.93 -6.41
N LEU A 119 12.43 4.82 -6.72
CA LEU A 119 11.46 4.76 -7.81
C LEU A 119 10.17 4.13 -7.33
N THR A 120 9.06 4.43 -8.01
CA THR A 120 7.76 3.84 -7.68
C THR A 120 6.90 3.54 -8.91
N GLN A 121 5.77 2.87 -8.66
CA GLN A 121 4.74 2.60 -9.65
C GLN A 121 3.38 2.93 -9.06
N LEU A 122 2.63 3.79 -9.74
CA LEU A 122 1.29 4.23 -9.39
C LEU A 122 0.24 3.54 -10.28
N ARG A 123 -1.03 3.79 -9.99
CA ARG A 123 -2.19 3.29 -10.74
C ARG A 123 -3.39 4.16 -10.42
N ASP A 124 -4.35 4.19 -11.36
CA ASP A 124 -5.67 4.76 -11.09
C ASP A 124 -6.23 4.27 -9.74
N PRO A 125 -6.66 5.17 -8.84
CA PRO A 125 -7.02 4.80 -7.48
C PRO A 125 -8.24 3.88 -7.39
N LEU A 126 -9.25 4.08 -8.24
CA LEU A 126 -10.43 3.24 -8.30
C LEU A 126 -10.03 1.83 -8.75
N ASP A 127 -9.23 1.75 -9.81
CA ASP A 127 -8.78 0.52 -10.41
C ASP A 127 -7.82 -0.26 -9.48
N ARG A 128 -7.02 0.46 -8.67
CA ARG A 128 -6.19 -0.06 -7.57
C ARG A 128 -7.07 -0.64 -6.46
N PHE A 129 -8.10 0.09 -6.02
CA PHE A 129 -9.02 -0.32 -4.96
C PHE A 129 -9.81 -1.58 -5.35
N LEU A 130 -10.46 -1.57 -6.52
CA LEU A 130 -11.17 -2.74 -7.06
C LEU A 130 -10.23 -3.94 -7.15
N SER A 131 -9.00 -3.72 -7.64
CA SER A 131 -8.03 -4.80 -7.74
C SER A 131 -7.56 -5.33 -6.39
N ALA A 132 -7.56 -4.53 -5.33
CA ALA A 132 -7.25 -4.97 -3.97
C ALA A 132 -8.37 -5.82 -3.38
N TYR A 133 -9.62 -5.37 -3.53
CA TYR A 133 -10.83 -6.11 -3.12
C TYR A 133 -10.88 -7.51 -3.78
N GLU A 134 -10.80 -7.55 -5.12
CA GLU A 134 -10.81 -8.79 -5.90
C GLU A 134 -9.68 -9.74 -5.48
N PHE A 135 -8.47 -9.19 -5.27
CA PHE A 135 -7.30 -10.00 -4.91
C PHE A 135 -7.39 -10.54 -3.48
N ALA A 136 -7.88 -9.75 -2.53
CA ALA A 136 -8.05 -10.18 -1.15
C ALA A 136 -9.04 -11.35 -1.08
N ILE A 137 -10.18 -11.25 -1.77
CA ILE A 137 -11.18 -12.33 -1.87
C ILE A 137 -10.61 -13.56 -2.57
N GLU A 138 -9.94 -13.38 -3.72
CA GLU A 138 -9.31 -14.49 -4.47
C GLU A 138 -8.32 -15.27 -3.59
N VAL A 139 -7.51 -14.58 -2.79
CA VAL A 139 -6.53 -15.25 -1.93
C VAL A 139 -7.19 -15.84 -0.69
N ALA A 140 -8.17 -15.15 -0.10
CA ALA A 140 -8.93 -15.63 1.04
C ALA A 140 -9.70 -16.91 0.70
N SER A 141 -10.35 -16.99 -0.46
CA SER A 141 -11.16 -18.17 -0.87
C SER A 141 -10.36 -19.46 -0.94
N ARG A 142 -9.02 -19.38 -1.06
CA ARG A 142 -8.14 -20.56 -1.01
C ARG A 142 -8.22 -21.28 0.33
N SER A 143 -8.55 -20.59 1.43
CA SER A 143 -8.70 -21.22 2.75
C SER A 143 -9.87 -22.20 2.79
N LEU A 144 -10.90 -21.99 1.98
CA LEU A 144 -12.09 -22.87 1.92
C LEU A 144 -11.74 -24.28 1.44
N LYS A 145 -10.67 -24.43 0.64
CA LYS A 145 -10.17 -25.72 0.15
C LYS A 145 -8.96 -26.24 0.95
N ARG A 146 -8.47 -25.52 1.97
CA ARG A 146 -7.31 -25.96 2.75
C ARG A 146 -7.71 -27.15 3.63
N PRO A 147 -6.92 -28.23 3.67
CA PRO A 147 -7.17 -29.32 4.62
C PRO A 147 -6.98 -28.82 6.05
N LYS A 148 -7.73 -29.39 7.01
CA LYS A 148 -7.67 -29.01 8.44
C LYS A 148 -6.24 -29.06 9.02
N ASN A 149 -5.39 -29.95 8.50
CA ASN A 149 -4.00 -30.12 8.94
C ASN A 149 -2.99 -29.28 8.11
N TYR A 150 -3.44 -28.24 7.41
CA TYR A 150 -2.55 -27.40 6.61
C TYR A 150 -1.51 -26.71 7.51
N LYS A 151 -0.24 -27.10 7.33
CA LYS A 151 0.90 -26.40 7.94
C LYS A 151 1.59 -25.57 6.88
N LYS A 152 1.76 -24.29 7.17
CA LYS A 152 2.57 -23.39 6.35
C LYS A 152 4.03 -23.86 6.34
N LYS A 153 4.66 -23.85 5.17
CA LYS A 153 6.09 -24.15 5.07
C LYS A 153 6.90 -23.06 5.77
N VAL A 154 7.70 -23.46 6.76
CA VAL A 154 8.62 -22.57 7.47
C VAL A 154 9.60 -21.93 6.47
N GLY A 155 9.88 -20.63 6.61
CA GLY A 155 10.78 -19.87 5.75
C GLY A 155 10.18 -19.42 4.41
N ARG A 156 8.98 -19.88 4.02
CA ARG A 156 8.31 -19.41 2.80
C ARG A 156 7.35 -18.26 3.11
N ILE A 157 7.75 -17.07 2.67
CA ILE A 157 6.88 -15.88 2.66
C ILE A 157 5.70 -16.13 1.72
N ALA A 158 4.51 -16.14 2.29
CA ALA A 158 3.25 -16.20 1.59
C ALA A 158 2.65 -14.80 1.46
N THR A 159 1.65 -14.64 0.59
CA THR A 159 0.97 -13.35 0.41
C THR A 159 0.36 -12.84 1.72
N GLU A 160 -0.17 -13.74 2.55
CA GLU A 160 -0.70 -13.48 3.89
C GLU A 160 0.34 -12.97 4.93
N ASP A 161 1.64 -12.94 4.61
CA ASP A 161 2.67 -12.36 5.49
C ASP A 161 3.07 -10.93 5.12
N VAL A 162 2.50 -10.38 4.04
CA VAL A 162 2.98 -9.15 3.40
C VAL A 162 1.90 -8.08 3.53
N TRP A 163 2.25 -6.89 3.99
CA TRP A 163 1.32 -5.76 4.07
C TRP A 163 0.77 -5.38 2.69
N PRO A 164 -0.50 -4.95 2.53
CA PRO A 164 -1.60 -4.93 3.51
C PRO A 164 -2.33 -6.28 3.59
N TRP A 165 -1.90 -7.27 2.80
CA TRP A 165 -2.56 -8.57 2.68
C TRP A 165 -2.56 -9.38 3.97
N SER A 166 -1.56 -9.17 4.82
CA SER A 166 -1.54 -9.74 6.17
C SER A 166 -2.79 -9.38 6.96
N TYR A 167 -3.38 -8.20 6.75
CA TYR A 167 -4.63 -7.77 7.40
C TYR A 167 -5.87 -8.15 6.58
N LEU A 168 -5.84 -7.89 5.27
CA LEU A 168 -7.03 -8.09 4.41
C LEU A 168 -7.38 -9.57 4.18
N ILE A 169 -6.38 -10.45 4.06
CA ILE A 169 -6.66 -11.87 3.80
C ILE A 169 -7.38 -12.52 4.99
N PRO A 170 -6.89 -12.43 6.25
CA PRO A 170 -7.62 -12.97 7.40
C PRO A 170 -9.02 -12.35 7.56
N PHE A 171 -9.16 -11.05 7.32
CA PHE A 171 -10.46 -10.36 7.37
C PHE A 171 -11.50 -10.98 6.42
N PHE A 172 -11.13 -11.20 5.16
CA PHE A 172 -12.01 -11.85 4.19
C PHE A 172 -12.12 -13.36 4.43
N GLN A 173 -11.11 -14.03 4.99
CA GLN A 173 -11.24 -15.44 5.37
C GLN A 173 -12.34 -15.64 6.42
N ALA A 174 -12.39 -14.78 7.44
CA ALA A 174 -13.46 -14.81 8.44
C ALA A 174 -14.84 -14.54 7.82
N ASP A 175 -14.93 -13.56 6.92
CA ASP A 175 -16.18 -13.25 6.19
C ASP A 175 -16.66 -14.47 5.39
N LEU A 176 -15.80 -15.05 4.56
CA LEU A 176 -16.10 -16.21 3.72
C LEU A 176 -16.46 -17.45 4.54
N GLN A 177 -15.75 -17.74 5.63
CA GLN A 177 -16.04 -18.89 6.50
C GLN A 177 -17.43 -18.80 7.14
N SER A 178 -17.90 -17.59 7.43
CA SER A 178 -19.21 -17.36 8.05
C SER A 178 -20.38 -17.43 7.06
N LYS A 179 -20.14 -17.06 5.79
CA LYS A 179 -21.17 -16.89 4.76
C LYS A 179 -21.29 -18.08 3.80
N VAL A 180 -20.16 -18.59 3.31
CA VAL A 180 -20.14 -19.58 2.23
C VAL A 180 -20.91 -20.86 2.58
N PRO A 181 -20.72 -21.50 3.77
CA PRO A 181 -21.50 -22.69 4.12
C PRO A 181 -23.01 -22.41 4.16
N LYS A 182 -23.44 -21.27 4.73
CA LYS A 182 -24.86 -20.91 4.82
C LYS A 182 -25.53 -20.78 3.46
N VAL A 183 -24.82 -20.23 2.48
CA VAL A 183 -25.30 -20.12 1.10
C VAL A 183 -25.27 -21.47 0.40
N GLN A 184 -24.24 -22.28 0.64
CA GLN A 184 -24.07 -23.59 0.00
C GLN A 184 -25.01 -24.68 0.55
N ASP A 185 -25.48 -24.52 1.78
CA ASP A 185 -26.44 -25.42 2.42
C ASP A 185 -27.90 -25.11 2.01
N GLN A 186 -28.14 -24.08 1.21
CA GLN A 186 -29.48 -23.75 0.70
C GLN A 186 -29.99 -24.88 -0.23
N VAL A 187 -31.18 -25.40 0.07
CA VAL A 187 -31.81 -26.47 -0.71
C VAL A 187 -32.40 -25.89 -2.00
N LEU A 188 -32.06 -26.49 -3.14
CA LEU A 188 -32.66 -26.13 -4.42
C LEU A 188 -34.09 -26.69 -4.55
N PRO A 189 -35.01 -25.95 -5.18
CA PRO A 189 -36.34 -26.46 -5.48
C PRO A 189 -36.27 -27.65 -6.44
N GLU A 190 -37.29 -28.52 -6.39
CA GLU A 190 -37.42 -29.63 -7.32
C GLU A 190 -37.46 -29.12 -8.78
N GLY A 191 -36.70 -29.75 -9.66
CA GLY A 191 -36.49 -29.27 -11.04
C GLY A 191 -35.50 -28.10 -11.19
N GLY A 192 -35.02 -27.51 -10.09
CA GLY A 192 -34.03 -26.43 -10.08
C GLY A 192 -34.55 -25.08 -10.58
N ARG A 193 -33.68 -24.08 -10.59
CA ARG A 193 -33.94 -22.78 -11.21
C ARG A 193 -33.02 -22.59 -12.41
N TRP A 194 -33.53 -21.94 -13.44
CA TRP A 194 -32.70 -21.46 -14.54
C TRP A 194 -31.92 -20.23 -14.10
N ALA A 195 -30.62 -20.20 -14.39
CA ALA A 195 -29.73 -19.10 -14.08
C ALA A 195 -29.10 -18.54 -15.35
N GLU A 196 -29.08 -17.22 -15.49
CA GLU A 196 -28.33 -16.54 -16.54
C GLU A 196 -26.82 -16.70 -16.28
N VAL A 197 -26.10 -17.10 -17.33
CA VAL A 197 -24.65 -17.33 -17.31
C VAL A 197 -24.03 -16.58 -18.48
N GLU A 198 -22.90 -15.92 -18.20
CA GLU A 198 -22.06 -15.28 -19.22
C GLU A 198 -20.72 -16.02 -19.28
N GLN A 199 -20.43 -16.69 -20.41
CA GLN A 199 -19.19 -17.44 -20.60
C GLN A 199 -18.62 -17.20 -22.01
N ASP A 200 -17.37 -16.76 -22.09
CA ASP A 200 -16.66 -16.35 -23.33
C ASP A 200 -17.38 -15.32 -24.20
N GLY A 201 -18.22 -14.47 -23.60
CA GLY A 201 -18.98 -13.44 -24.30
C GLY A 201 -20.38 -13.87 -24.70
N ASP A 202 -20.70 -15.16 -24.59
CA ASP A 202 -22.02 -15.70 -24.87
C ASP A 202 -22.86 -15.70 -23.59
N ARG A 203 -24.14 -15.35 -23.73
CA ARG A 203 -25.14 -15.40 -22.65
C ARG A 203 -26.15 -16.49 -22.93
N PHE A 204 -26.34 -17.36 -21.95
CA PHE A 204 -27.28 -18.48 -22.02
C PHE A 204 -27.81 -18.79 -20.62
N TYR A 205 -28.81 -19.67 -20.55
CA TYR A 205 -29.42 -20.11 -19.29
C TYR A 205 -28.92 -21.51 -18.94
N TYR A 206 -28.59 -21.73 -17.67
CA TYR A 206 -28.18 -23.03 -17.15
C TYR A 206 -29.05 -23.43 -15.96
N ASN A 207 -29.52 -24.68 -15.95
CA ASN A 207 -30.19 -25.28 -14.80
C ASN A 207 -29.32 -26.40 -14.23
N LYS A 208 -28.86 -26.21 -12.98
CA LYS A 208 -27.94 -27.13 -12.31
C LYS A 208 -28.55 -28.48 -11.97
N VAL A 209 -29.83 -28.51 -11.58
CA VAL A 209 -30.54 -29.74 -11.19
C VAL A 209 -30.79 -30.62 -12.40
N LEU A 210 -31.23 -30.01 -13.51
CA LEU A 210 -31.43 -30.70 -14.78
C LEU A 210 -30.11 -30.97 -15.53
N ASN A 211 -29.04 -30.28 -15.16
CA ASN A 211 -27.77 -30.23 -15.86
C ASN A 211 -27.92 -29.91 -17.35
N LYS A 212 -28.78 -28.93 -17.67
CA LYS A 212 -29.09 -28.50 -19.04
C LYS A 212 -28.80 -27.02 -19.22
N SER A 213 -28.41 -26.65 -20.43
CA SER A 213 -28.24 -25.27 -20.87
C SER A 213 -29.16 -24.98 -22.04
N LYS A 214 -29.65 -23.74 -22.16
CA LYS A 214 -30.48 -23.29 -23.28
C LYS A 214 -30.14 -21.85 -23.68
N TRP A 215 -30.26 -21.54 -24.96
CA TRP A 215 -30.16 -20.17 -25.46
C TRP A 215 -31.38 -19.34 -25.07
N ASN A 216 -32.57 -19.93 -25.15
CA ASN A 216 -33.82 -19.29 -24.76
C ASN A 216 -34.65 -20.21 -23.85
N LEU A 217 -35.45 -19.60 -22.99
CA LEU A 217 -36.40 -20.30 -22.12
C LEU A 217 -37.83 -20.03 -22.59
N THR A 218 -38.70 -21.04 -22.50
CA THR A 218 -40.15 -20.87 -22.68
C THR A 218 -40.74 -20.03 -21.56
N GLU A 219 -41.96 -19.52 -21.72
CA GLU A 219 -42.60 -18.68 -20.69
C GLU A 219 -42.85 -19.47 -19.40
N GLU A 220 -43.16 -20.75 -19.51
CA GLU A 220 -43.29 -21.66 -18.37
C GLU A 220 -41.95 -21.81 -17.64
N GLU A 221 -40.85 -21.99 -18.38
CA GLU A 221 -39.51 -22.13 -17.81
C GLU A 221 -39.01 -20.83 -17.16
N ARG A 222 -39.40 -19.67 -17.71
CA ARG A 222 -39.06 -18.35 -17.17
C ARG A 222 -39.74 -18.05 -15.85
N THR A 223 -40.94 -18.59 -15.63
CA THR A 223 -41.75 -18.35 -14.43
C THR A 223 -41.62 -19.47 -13.39
N LEU A 224 -41.13 -20.64 -13.80
CA LEU A 224 -40.92 -21.81 -12.94
C LEU A 224 -40.10 -21.46 -11.69
N ASN A 225 -40.52 -22.03 -10.56
CA ASN A 225 -39.81 -21.95 -9.30
C ASN A 225 -39.52 -20.52 -8.83
N GLY A 226 -40.29 -19.52 -9.27
CA GLY A 226 -40.14 -18.11 -8.87
C GLY A 226 -39.18 -17.30 -9.74
N GLY A 227 -38.93 -17.75 -10.97
CA GLY A 227 -38.27 -16.94 -11.99
C GLY A 227 -36.85 -17.38 -12.36
N VAL A 228 -36.33 -16.75 -13.41
CA VAL A 228 -34.93 -16.88 -13.82
C VAL A 228 -34.03 -16.11 -12.85
N LEU A 229 -32.97 -16.77 -12.40
CA LEU A 229 -31.94 -16.15 -11.57
C LEU A 229 -31.02 -15.29 -12.45
N PRO A 230 -30.81 -14.00 -12.11
CA PRO A 230 -29.93 -13.15 -12.88
C PRO A 230 -28.47 -13.57 -12.71
N LEU A 231 -27.63 -13.06 -13.61
CA LEU A 231 -26.18 -13.21 -13.53
C LEU A 231 -25.69 -12.74 -12.15
N LEU A 232 -24.86 -13.57 -11.50
CA LEU A 232 -24.36 -13.27 -10.17
C LEU A 232 -23.46 -12.03 -10.20
N ASP A 233 -23.79 -11.02 -9.38
CA ASP A 233 -22.94 -9.86 -9.18
C ASP A 233 -21.79 -10.19 -8.21
N PRO A 234 -20.53 -10.22 -8.68
CA PRO A 234 -19.40 -10.54 -7.81
C PRO A 234 -19.07 -9.43 -6.81
N TYR A 235 -19.65 -8.24 -6.95
CA TYR A 235 -19.43 -7.09 -6.06
C TYR A 235 -20.58 -6.88 -5.05
N ASN A 236 -21.69 -7.60 -5.20
CA ASN A 236 -22.82 -7.56 -4.26
C ASN A 236 -23.58 -8.90 -4.25
N ASN A 237 -23.21 -9.80 -3.33
CA ASN A 237 -23.83 -11.13 -3.21
C ASN A 237 -23.72 -11.65 -1.76
N GLU A 238 -24.32 -12.81 -1.49
CA GLU A 238 -24.36 -13.38 -0.13
C GLU A 238 -23.10 -14.17 0.24
N LEU A 239 -22.23 -14.52 -0.72
CA LEU A 239 -21.03 -15.31 -0.46
C LEU A 239 -19.90 -14.49 0.16
N VAL A 240 -19.89 -13.17 -0.09
CA VAL A 240 -18.80 -12.26 0.28
C VAL A 240 -19.34 -10.88 0.65
N MET A 241 -18.68 -10.19 1.58
CA MET A 241 -18.92 -8.77 1.86
C MET A 241 -18.99 -7.95 0.57
N SER A 242 -20.03 -7.12 0.43
CA SER A 242 -20.23 -6.30 -0.76
C SER A 242 -19.11 -5.27 -0.94
N LEU A 243 -18.86 -4.84 -2.17
CA LEU A 243 -17.86 -3.81 -2.47
C LEU A 243 -18.19 -2.49 -1.78
N LYS A 244 -19.48 -2.10 -1.73
CA LYS A 244 -19.93 -0.89 -1.05
C LYS A 244 -19.64 -0.95 0.44
N GLU A 245 -20.06 -2.02 1.11
CA GLU A 245 -19.80 -2.24 2.54
C GLU A 245 -18.28 -2.24 2.82
N PHE A 246 -17.48 -2.87 1.95
CA PHE A 246 -16.03 -2.87 2.09
C PHE A 246 -15.42 -1.48 1.92
N ALA A 247 -15.90 -0.67 0.98
CA ALA A 247 -15.43 0.70 0.77
C ALA A 247 -15.70 1.60 1.99
N GLU A 248 -16.83 1.40 2.67
CA GLU A 248 -17.17 2.14 3.90
C GLU A 248 -16.44 1.60 5.13
N HIS A 249 -15.89 0.38 5.05
CA HIS A 249 -15.32 -0.31 6.20
C HIS A 249 -14.02 0.36 6.70
N PRO A 250 -13.82 0.51 8.02
CA PRO A 250 -12.60 1.10 8.59
C PRO A 250 -11.30 0.43 8.14
N ILE A 251 -11.32 -0.88 7.87
CA ILE A 251 -10.16 -1.62 7.34
C ILE A 251 -9.72 -1.11 5.96
N ALA A 252 -10.66 -0.72 5.09
CA ALA A 252 -10.34 -0.17 3.78
C ALA A 252 -9.85 1.28 3.92
N THR A 253 -10.47 2.04 4.83
CA THR A 253 -10.03 3.39 5.21
C THR A 253 -8.59 3.41 5.73
N GLU A 254 -8.19 2.40 6.49
CA GLU A 254 -6.86 2.33 7.09
C GLU A 254 -5.79 1.80 6.13
N LEU A 255 -6.14 0.89 5.22
CA LEU A 255 -5.17 0.15 4.41
C LEU A 255 -5.13 0.53 2.93
N LEU A 256 -6.24 1.02 2.38
CA LEU A 256 -6.43 1.17 0.94
C LEU A 256 -6.72 2.60 0.52
N HIS A 257 -7.64 3.30 1.19
CA HIS A 257 -7.99 4.68 0.84
C HIS A 257 -6.79 5.62 1.00
N ASN A 258 -6.49 6.39 -0.05
CA ASN A 258 -5.29 7.24 -0.15
C ASN A 258 -3.96 6.50 0.10
N GLY A 259 -3.96 5.16 -0.03
CA GLY A 259 -2.83 4.32 0.36
C GLY A 259 -1.58 4.47 -0.51
N ALA A 260 -1.66 5.04 -1.71
CA ALA A 260 -0.47 5.37 -2.49
C ALA A 260 0.20 6.63 -1.93
N THR A 261 -0.59 7.67 -1.64
CA THR A 261 -0.15 8.92 -1.01
C THR A 261 0.41 8.65 0.38
N PHE A 262 -0.25 7.85 1.20
CA PHE A 262 0.27 7.50 2.53
C PHE A 262 1.56 6.68 2.48
N GLN A 263 1.77 5.89 1.42
CA GLN A 263 3.06 5.23 1.21
C GLN A 263 4.16 6.21 0.83
N VAL A 264 3.88 7.16 -0.04
CA VAL A 264 4.83 8.23 -0.41
C VAL A 264 5.13 9.13 0.80
N LEU A 265 4.14 9.40 1.62
CA LEU A 265 4.31 10.18 2.84
C LEU A 265 5.02 9.41 3.95
N GLY A 266 5.07 8.08 3.90
CA GLY A 266 5.66 7.31 4.98
C GLY A 266 4.76 7.29 6.23
N ILE A 267 3.45 7.34 6.05
CA ILE A 267 2.47 7.43 7.14
C ILE A 267 1.39 6.36 7.04
N THR A 268 1.69 5.19 6.48
CA THR A 268 0.75 4.06 6.50
C THR A 268 0.64 3.48 7.90
N ASN A 269 -0.28 2.55 8.13
CA ASN A 269 -0.29 1.76 9.36
C ASN A 269 0.88 0.75 9.45
N TYR A 270 1.72 0.68 8.42
CA TYR A 270 2.96 -0.08 8.39
C TYR A 270 4.21 0.80 8.49
N SER A 271 4.03 2.12 8.64
CA SER A 271 5.10 3.12 8.82
C SER A 271 6.01 2.76 9.98
N HIS A 272 7.27 3.18 9.91
CA HIS A 272 8.23 3.13 11.01
C HIS A 272 8.18 4.36 11.91
N TRP A 273 7.29 5.31 11.64
CA TRP A 273 7.01 6.46 12.49
C TRP A 273 5.81 6.18 13.41
N GLY A 274 6.02 6.26 14.72
CA GLY A 274 5.04 5.91 15.75
C GLY A 274 3.76 6.76 15.68
N ASP A 275 3.87 8.05 15.37
CA ASP A 275 2.73 8.96 15.36
C ASP A 275 1.86 8.88 14.09
N ALA A 276 2.21 8.01 13.12
CA ALA A 276 1.54 7.93 11.83
C ALA A 276 0.03 7.74 11.93
N ALA A 277 -0.45 6.97 12.92
CA ALA A 277 -1.88 6.72 13.12
C ALA A 277 -2.63 7.98 13.55
N GLN A 278 -2.09 8.72 14.53
CA GLN A 278 -2.67 9.99 14.99
C GLN A 278 -2.61 11.04 13.87
N PHE A 279 -1.51 11.09 13.13
CA PHE A 279 -1.33 12.02 12.04
C PHE A 279 -2.32 11.78 10.89
N ARG A 280 -2.60 10.53 10.50
CA ARG A 280 -3.68 10.22 9.55
C ARG A 280 -5.06 10.70 10.05
N GLY A 281 -5.27 10.76 11.37
CA GLY A 281 -6.44 11.38 11.98
C GLY A 281 -6.52 12.88 11.70
N CYS A 282 -5.40 13.60 11.85
CA CYS A 282 -5.30 15.01 11.53
C CYS A 282 -5.61 15.33 10.06
N LEU A 283 -5.08 14.55 9.12
CA LEU A 283 -5.40 14.72 7.69
C LEU A 283 -6.90 14.56 7.40
N LYS A 284 -7.59 13.68 8.13
CA LYS A 284 -9.05 13.52 7.98
C LYS A 284 -9.84 14.65 8.61
N ALA A 285 -9.32 15.24 9.68
CA ALA A 285 -10.00 16.26 10.46
C ALA A 285 -9.79 17.68 9.89
N GLN A 286 -8.67 17.94 9.21
CA GLN A 286 -8.25 19.29 8.82
C GLN A 286 -7.81 19.34 7.36
N ALA A 287 -8.61 20.01 6.53
CA ALA A 287 -8.38 20.13 5.10
C ALA A 287 -7.06 20.86 4.76
N SER A 288 -6.65 21.85 5.57
CA SER A 288 -5.37 22.55 5.39
C SER A 288 -4.17 21.63 5.53
N VAL A 289 -4.19 20.73 6.53
CA VAL A 289 -3.15 19.71 6.73
C VAL A 289 -3.19 18.70 5.59
N GLU A 290 -4.38 18.25 5.16
CA GLU A 290 -4.53 17.35 4.02
C GLU A 290 -3.92 17.92 2.74
N GLU A 291 -4.21 19.18 2.43
CA GLU A 291 -3.71 19.88 1.24
C GLU A 291 -2.19 20.11 1.30
N HIS A 292 -1.68 20.59 2.44
CA HIS A 292 -0.25 20.76 2.63
C HIS A 292 0.50 19.43 2.47
N MET A 293 -0.01 18.36 3.08
CA MET A 293 0.61 17.04 2.99
C MET A 293 0.50 16.42 1.59
N LEU A 294 -0.54 16.75 0.82
CA LEU A 294 -0.58 16.39 -0.59
C LEU A 294 0.53 17.07 -1.37
N GLN A 295 0.80 18.34 -1.11
CA GLN A 295 1.89 19.06 -1.77
C GLN A 295 3.25 18.44 -1.44
N VAL A 296 3.50 18.11 -0.16
CA VAL A 296 4.70 17.36 0.26
C VAL A 296 4.84 16.04 -0.49
N ALA A 297 3.74 15.29 -0.66
CA ALA A 297 3.75 14.04 -1.42
C ALA A 297 4.10 14.26 -2.90
N LYS A 298 3.56 15.31 -3.53
CA LYS A 298 3.86 15.67 -4.93
C LYS A 298 5.35 16.04 -5.09
N ASP A 299 5.87 16.88 -4.21
CA ASP A 299 7.28 17.32 -4.24
C ASP A 299 8.25 16.17 -4.04
N ARG A 300 7.91 15.25 -3.14
CA ARG A 300 8.67 14.02 -2.93
C ARG A 300 8.66 13.12 -4.15
N VAL A 301 7.50 12.88 -4.76
CA VAL A 301 7.39 12.06 -5.99
C VAL A 301 8.17 12.69 -7.14
N ARG A 302 8.20 14.03 -7.25
CA ARG A 302 9.06 14.74 -8.21
C ARG A 302 10.53 14.36 -8.00
N ARG A 303 11.03 14.21 -6.77
CA ARG A 303 12.42 13.81 -6.50
C ARG A 303 12.75 12.36 -6.87
N PHE A 304 11.75 11.50 -7.09
CA PHE A 304 12.02 10.10 -7.43
C PHE A 304 12.73 9.98 -8.79
N SER A 305 13.65 9.03 -8.88
CA SER A 305 14.41 8.75 -10.10
C SER A 305 13.50 8.33 -11.26
N HIS A 306 12.42 7.61 -10.93
CA HIS A 306 11.36 7.26 -11.86
C HIS A 306 10.01 7.07 -11.16
N VAL A 307 8.95 7.54 -11.83
CA VAL A 307 7.56 7.34 -11.43
C VAL A 307 6.83 6.82 -12.66
N GLY A 308 6.39 5.57 -12.62
CA GLY A 308 5.59 4.99 -13.70
C GLY A 308 4.16 4.69 -13.26
N THR A 309 3.34 4.29 -14.22
CA THR A 309 1.91 4.02 -14.02
C THR A 309 1.52 2.66 -14.62
N THR A 310 0.68 1.93 -13.89
CA THR A 310 0.19 0.61 -14.34
C THR A 310 -0.63 0.72 -15.63
N ASP A 311 -1.31 1.85 -15.80
CA ASP A 311 -2.14 2.19 -16.96
C ASP A 311 -1.32 2.18 -18.26
N ARG A 312 -0.04 2.53 -18.16
CA ARG A 312 0.94 2.53 -19.25
C ARG A 312 2.14 1.66 -18.86
N LEU A 313 1.88 0.40 -18.51
CA LEU A 313 2.90 -0.49 -17.94
C LEU A 313 4.14 -0.67 -18.83
N PHE A 314 3.97 -0.83 -20.14
CA PHE A 314 5.10 -1.02 -21.06
C PHE A 314 5.91 0.26 -21.26
N ASP A 315 5.24 1.41 -21.41
CA ASP A 315 5.90 2.71 -21.42
C ASP A 315 6.64 2.99 -20.11
N SER A 316 6.03 2.64 -18.98
CA SER A 316 6.65 2.76 -17.65
C SER A 316 7.89 1.89 -17.54
N ALA A 317 7.86 0.67 -18.08
CA ALA A 317 9.02 -0.21 -18.10
C ALA A 317 10.15 0.35 -18.97
N ALA A 318 9.83 0.82 -20.18
CA ALA A 318 10.79 1.46 -21.09
C ALA A 318 11.42 2.72 -20.46
N ALA A 319 10.59 3.61 -19.94
CA ALA A 319 11.03 4.84 -19.30
C ALA A 319 11.88 4.57 -18.06
N ALA A 320 11.55 3.55 -17.26
CA ALA A 320 12.35 3.17 -16.11
C ALA A 320 13.74 2.65 -16.49
N VAL A 321 13.82 1.81 -17.52
CA VAL A 321 15.11 1.30 -18.04
C VAL A 321 16.02 2.47 -18.45
N GLY A 322 15.50 3.42 -19.25
CA GLY A 322 16.24 4.63 -19.61
C GLY A 322 16.62 5.49 -18.41
N SER A 323 15.74 5.61 -17.42
CA SER A 323 15.99 6.36 -16.18
C SER A 323 17.06 5.72 -15.28
N LEU A 324 17.40 4.46 -15.51
CA LEU A 324 18.45 3.73 -14.81
C LEU A 324 19.76 3.67 -15.61
N GLY A 325 19.88 4.45 -16.70
CA GLY A 325 21.07 4.46 -17.56
C GLY A 325 21.24 3.18 -18.39
N LEU A 326 20.16 2.43 -18.59
CA LEU A 326 20.13 1.20 -19.37
C LEU A 326 19.36 1.43 -20.68
N SER A 327 19.66 0.61 -21.67
CA SER A 327 18.80 0.40 -22.85
C SER A 327 17.97 -0.87 -22.69
N THR A 328 16.82 -0.93 -23.35
CA THR A 328 16.00 -2.15 -23.62
C THR A 328 16.82 -3.35 -24.11
N ASP A 329 17.90 -3.10 -24.86
CA ASP A 329 18.83 -4.10 -25.38
C ASP A 329 19.90 -4.55 -24.38
N SER A 330 19.94 -3.93 -23.20
CA SER A 330 20.89 -4.33 -22.16
C SER A 330 20.69 -5.80 -21.74
N PRO A 331 21.73 -6.46 -21.21
CA PRO A 331 21.64 -7.84 -20.76
C PRO A 331 20.55 -8.05 -19.70
N ALA A 332 19.83 -9.18 -19.83
CA ALA A 332 18.91 -9.65 -18.79
C ALA A 332 19.57 -10.74 -17.94
N TYR A 333 19.29 -10.73 -16.63
CA TYR A 333 19.88 -11.63 -15.66
C TYR A 333 18.83 -12.49 -14.96
N SER A 334 19.09 -13.79 -14.88
CA SER A 334 18.33 -14.73 -14.04
C SER A 334 18.80 -14.68 -12.57
N GLY A 335 18.52 -15.71 -11.78
CA GLY A 335 19.06 -15.86 -10.42
C GLY A 335 18.05 -15.64 -9.29
N GLY A 336 18.13 -16.51 -8.29
CA GLY A 336 17.26 -16.57 -7.12
C GLY A 336 17.78 -15.78 -5.93
N ASP A 337 17.19 -16.01 -4.76
CA ASP A 337 17.61 -15.37 -3.51
C ASP A 337 19.00 -15.89 -3.06
N ASP A 338 19.41 -17.08 -3.49
CA ASP A 338 20.74 -17.65 -3.22
C ASP A 338 21.87 -16.99 -4.04
N ASP A 339 21.52 -16.23 -5.08
CA ASP A 339 22.49 -15.60 -6.00
C ASP A 339 22.76 -14.11 -5.64
N VAL A 340 22.23 -13.61 -4.52
CA VAL A 340 22.33 -12.20 -4.13
C VAL A 340 23.63 -11.89 -3.39
N ALA A 341 24.04 -10.61 -3.41
CA ALA A 341 25.09 -9.99 -2.59
C ALA A 341 26.04 -10.94 -1.81
N GLY A 342 27.23 -11.20 -2.36
CA GLY A 342 28.29 -11.96 -1.68
C GLY A 342 28.17 -13.49 -1.74
N HIS A 343 27.13 -14.05 -2.36
CA HIS A 343 26.94 -15.50 -2.52
C HIS A 343 27.37 -16.05 -3.91
N GLY A 344 27.98 -15.23 -4.76
CA GLY A 344 28.51 -15.61 -6.07
C GLY A 344 28.46 -14.45 -7.09
N GLY A 345 29.01 -14.66 -8.29
CA GLY A 345 28.89 -13.72 -9.41
C GLY A 345 29.91 -12.56 -9.43
N THR A 346 30.96 -12.62 -8.62
CA THR A 346 32.10 -11.70 -8.68
C THR A 346 33.36 -12.45 -9.12
N ARG A 347 34.25 -11.77 -9.86
CA ARG A 347 35.44 -12.41 -10.45
C ARG A 347 36.39 -13.00 -9.41
N ALA A 348 36.51 -12.37 -8.23
CA ALA A 348 37.37 -12.82 -7.14
C ALA A 348 36.88 -14.12 -6.47
N SER A 349 35.57 -14.38 -6.47
CA SER A 349 34.99 -15.56 -5.82
C SER A 349 35.31 -16.89 -6.52
N ARG A 350 35.86 -16.87 -7.74
CA ARG A 350 36.26 -18.08 -8.48
C ARG A 350 37.60 -18.67 -8.04
N THR A 351 38.41 -17.93 -7.25
CA THR A 351 39.79 -18.33 -6.93
C THR A 351 40.12 -18.48 -5.46
N SER A 352 39.21 -18.25 -4.52
CA SER A 352 39.51 -18.38 -3.09
C SER A 352 38.37 -18.99 -2.29
N GLY A 353 38.47 -20.30 -2.05
CA GLY A 353 37.93 -20.88 -0.83
C GLY A 353 38.73 -20.34 0.36
N GLY A 354 38.04 -19.73 1.31
CA GLY A 354 38.58 -19.36 2.63
C GLY A 354 39.20 -17.95 2.70
N ALA A 355 38.42 -17.00 3.20
CA ALA A 355 38.97 -15.81 3.86
C ALA A 355 38.08 -15.43 5.04
N GLN A 356 38.64 -15.58 6.25
CA GLN A 356 38.02 -15.27 7.53
C GLN A 356 37.62 -13.78 7.60
N ARG A 357 36.36 -13.54 7.98
CA ARG A 357 35.87 -12.22 8.39
C ARG A 357 36.53 -11.82 9.72
N ARG A 358 37.39 -10.79 9.70
CA ARG A 358 37.81 -10.07 10.90
C ARG A 358 36.64 -9.22 11.40
N HIS A 359 36.06 -9.59 12.53
CA HIS A 359 35.03 -8.82 13.22
C HIS A 359 35.66 -7.68 14.03
N THR A 360 35.23 -6.44 13.76
CA THR A 360 35.37 -5.31 14.68
C THR A 360 34.34 -5.46 15.80
N ARG A 361 34.80 -5.65 17.04
CA ARG A 361 34.00 -6.07 18.21
C ARG A 361 33.07 -4.99 18.82
N GLY A 362 33.05 -3.76 18.29
CA GLY A 362 32.23 -2.66 18.82
C GLY A 362 30.88 -2.46 18.13
N ALA A 363 30.84 -2.52 16.79
CA ALA A 363 29.63 -2.28 15.98
C ALA A 363 28.60 -3.43 16.03
N SER A 364 29.01 -4.62 16.49
CA SER A 364 28.15 -5.82 16.54
C SER A 364 27.09 -5.78 17.65
N SER A 365 27.29 -4.99 18.71
CA SER A 365 26.36 -4.90 19.84
C SER A 365 25.11 -4.09 19.49
N LEU A 366 25.30 -2.89 18.92
CA LEU A 366 24.22 -1.98 18.55
C LEU A 366 23.41 -2.50 17.35
N ALA A 367 24.07 -3.11 16.36
CA ALA A 367 23.38 -3.78 15.26
C ALA A 367 22.52 -4.98 15.75
N ALA A 368 22.99 -5.74 16.75
CA ALA A 368 22.20 -6.81 17.36
C ALA A 368 21.01 -6.25 18.17
N GLN A 369 21.20 -5.11 18.84
CA GLN A 369 20.14 -4.40 19.55
C GLN A 369 19.06 -3.89 18.58
N LEU A 370 19.44 -3.30 17.44
CA LEU A 370 18.49 -2.90 16.39
C LEU A 370 17.73 -4.09 15.80
N GLN A 371 18.39 -5.24 15.60
CA GLN A 371 17.72 -6.47 15.16
C GLN A 371 16.69 -6.98 16.17
N LEU A 372 17.00 -6.90 17.47
CA LEU A 372 16.10 -7.27 18.55
C LEU A 372 14.90 -6.31 18.61
N LEU A 373 15.13 -5.00 18.53
CA LEU A 373 14.07 -4.00 18.51
C LEU A 373 13.16 -4.15 17.30
N ALA A 374 13.73 -4.40 16.11
CA ALA A 374 12.97 -4.73 14.92
C ALA A 374 12.13 -6.02 15.10
N LYS A 375 12.64 -7.01 15.86
CA LYS A 375 11.86 -8.20 16.23
C LYS A 375 10.69 -7.86 17.15
N LEU A 376 10.91 -7.00 18.14
CA LEU A 376 9.86 -6.56 19.06
C LEU A 376 8.77 -5.77 18.32
N VAL A 377 9.14 -4.90 17.37
CA VAL A 377 8.17 -4.24 16.47
C VAL A 377 7.35 -5.27 15.70
N ARG A 378 7.97 -6.34 15.17
CA ARG A 378 7.23 -7.43 14.49
C ARG A 378 6.24 -8.13 15.43
N GLU A 379 6.66 -8.46 16.64
CA GLU A 379 5.80 -9.12 17.63
C GLU A 379 4.64 -8.19 18.07
N ALA A 380 4.90 -6.91 18.27
CA ALA A 380 3.88 -5.92 18.59
C ALA A 380 2.87 -5.75 17.44
N ARG A 381 3.33 -5.69 16.18
CA ARG A 381 2.45 -5.69 14.99
C ARG A 381 1.53 -6.91 14.96
N GLN A 382 2.06 -8.08 15.26
CA GLN A 382 1.28 -9.31 15.29
C GLN A 382 0.21 -9.27 16.39
N ARG A 383 0.53 -8.74 17.59
CA ARG A 383 -0.46 -8.54 18.66
C ARG A 383 -1.58 -7.57 18.26
N LEU A 384 -1.23 -6.44 17.63
CA LEU A 384 -2.21 -5.49 17.13
C LEU A 384 -3.14 -6.13 16.10
N GLN A 385 -2.58 -6.89 15.16
CA GLN A 385 -3.36 -7.61 14.16
C GLN A 385 -4.33 -8.62 14.80
N THR A 386 -3.87 -9.38 15.80
CA THR A 386 -4.73 -10.30 16.55
C THR A 386 -5.86 -9.55 17.27
N ALA A 387 -5.53 -8.48 18.01
CA ALA A 387 -6.54 -7.69 18.73
C ALA A 387 -7.58 -7.08 17.78
N GLN A 388 -7.16 -6.59 16.61
CA GLN A 388 -8.07 -6.06 15.58
C GLN A 388 -9.00 -7.14 15.03
N THR A 389 -8.47 -8.35 14.81
CA THR A 389 -9.26 -9.49 14.35
C THR A 389 -10.34 -9.83 15.38
N GLU A 390 -9.96 -9.95 16.65
CA GLU A 390 -10.91 -10.24 17.73
C GLU A 390 -11.99 -9.17 17.89
N LEU A 391 -11.63 -7.88 17.79
CA LEU A 391 -12.59 -6.79 17.83
C LEU A 391 -13.61 -6.89 16.68
N VAL A 392 -13.11 -7.13 15.46
CA VAL A 392 -13.97 -7.26 14.28
C VAL A 392 -14.90 -8.48 14.43
N ASP A 393 -14.40 -9.60 14.93
CA ASP A 393 -15.20 -10.81 15.15
C ASP A 393 -16.30 -10.57 16.20
N ALA A 394 -16.00 -9.82 17.27
CA ALA A 394 -16.99 -9.44 18.28
C ALA A 394 -18.05 -8.47 17.73
N GLN A 395 -17.65 -7.49 16.92
CA GLN A 395 -18.59 -6.58 16.27
C GLN A 395 -19.51 -7.31 15.29
N ARG A 396 -18.98 -8.26 14.53
CA ARG A 396 -19.75 -9.08 13.58
C ARG A 396 -20.73 -10.03 14.25
N SER A 397 -20.39 -10.57 15.41
CA SER A 397 -21.24 -11.50 16.16
C SER A 397 -22.32 -10.81 16.99
N GLY A 398 -22.43 -9.47 16.93
CA GLY A 398 -23.35 -8.71 17.78
C GLY A 398 -22.97 -8.82 19.25
N GLY A 399 -21.66 -8.90 19.54
CA GLY A 399 -21.13 -9.03 20.89
C GLY A 399 -21.60 -7.90 21.80
N ASP A 400 -21.69 -8.21 23.10
CA ASP A 400 -22.08 -7.25 24.12
C ASP A 400 -21.22 -5.98 24.05
N HIS A 401 -21.86 -4.82 24.29
CA HIS A 401 -21.20 -3.52 24.17
C HIS A 401 -19.95 -3.44 25.06
N GLY A 402 -19.99 -4.02 26.27
CA GLY A 402 -18.85 -4.07 27.18
C GLY A 402 -17.68 -4.91 26.63
N VAL A 403 -17.98 -5.99 25.90
CA VAL A 403 -16.95 -6.84 25.26
C VAL A 403 -16.32 -6.12 24.06
N ILE A 404 -17.13 -5.43 23.25
CA ILE A 404 -16.62 -4.62 22.12
C ILE A 404 -15.73 -3.50 22.65
N GLU A 405 -16.12 -2.85 23.75
CA GLU A 405 -15.33 -1.78 24.37
C GLU A 405 -14.01 -2.31 24.96
N LEU A 406 -14.04 -3.46 25.64
CA LEU A 406 -12.82 -4.14 26.10
C LEU A 406 -11.87 -4.45 24.94
N LEU A 407 -12.41 -4.95 23.82
CA LEU A 407 -11.61 -5.28 22.63
C LEU A 407 -11.07 -4.03 21.94
N ARG A 408 -11.81 -2.91 21.92
CA ARG A 408 -11.29 -1.61 21.49
C ARG A 408 -10.10 -1.19 22.35
N ASN A 409 -10.23 -1.25 23.68
CA ASN A 409 -9.14 -0.94 24.59
C ASN A 409 -7.92 -1.85 24.38
N ARG A 410 -8.13 -3.14 24.05
CA ARG A 410 -7.05 -4.06 23.68
C ARG A 410 -6.38 -3.70 22.36
N VAL A 411 -7.15 -3.26 21.36
CA VAL A 411 -6.61 -2.74 20.09
C VAL A 411 -5.78 -1.48 20.35
N ASP A 412 -6.30 -0.55 21.15
CA ASP A 412 -5.59 0.70 21.47
C ASP A 412 -4.32 0.43 22.28
N LYS A 413 -4.36 -0.49 23.24
CA LYS A 413 -3.15 -0.94 23.95
C LYS A 413 -2.14 -1.60 23.01
N ALA A 414 -2.57 -2.53 22.16
CA ALA A 414 -1.67 -3.19 21.22
C ALA A 414 -1.09 -2.20 20.17
N ARG A 415 -1.85 -1.15 19.85
CA ARG A 415 -1.38 -0.02 19.04
C ARG A 415 -0.32 0.77 19.79
N GLN A 416 -0.54 1.09 21.07
CA GLN A 416 0.46 1.77 21.89
C GLN A 416 1.74 0.94 22.06
N ASP A 417 1.63 -0.37 22.33
CA ASP A 417 2.79 -1.28 22.39
C ASP A 417 3.61 -1.26 21.09
N LEU A 418 2.93 -1.15 19.95
CA LEU A 418 3.59 -1.04 18.65
C LEU A 418 4.30 0.31 18.50
N ILE A 419 3.63 1.41 18.84
CA ILE A 419 4.22 2.75 18.84
C ILE A 419 5.47 2.77 19.72
N ASP A 420 5.38 2.29 20.96
CA ASP A 420 6.50 2.24 21.90
C ASP A 420 7.68 1.41 21.36
N ALA A 421 7.39 0.28 20.71
CA ALA A 421 8.42 -0.55 20.08
C ALA A 421 9.08 0.16 18.90
N GLN A 422 8.31 0.92 18.11
CA GLN A 422 8.80 1.71 16.97
C GLN A 422 9.62 2.91 17.43
N ASP A 423 9.16 3.62 18.45
CA ASP A 423 9.85 4.75 19.06
C ASP A 423 11.17 4.29 19.68
N LYS A 424 11.18 3.15 20.38
CA LYS A 424 12.42 2.58 20.91
C LYS A 424 13.40 2.19 19.80
N LEU A 425 12.89 1.66 18.68
CA LEU A 425 13.71 1.36 17.51
C LEU A 425 14.28 2.65 16.88
N SER A 426 13.45 3.69 16.72
CA SER A 426 13.86 4.98 16.15
C SER A 426 14.87 5.69 17.05
N THR A 427 14.59 5.84 18.34
CA THR A 427 15.50 6.49 19.29
C THR A 427 16.84 5.77 19.42
N THR A 428 16.85 4.43 19.43
CA THR A 428 18.10 3.65 19.45
C THR A 428 18.88 3.82 18.16
N ARG A 429 18.20 4.02 17.03
CA ARG A 429 18.83 4.34 15.74
C ARG A 429 19.41 5.75 15.77
N ASP A 430 18.71 6.73 16.33
CA ASP A 430 19.18 8.12 16.36
C ASP A 430 20.43 8.31 17.26
N GLN A 431 20.74 7.34 18.14
CA GLN A 431 21.98 7.24 18.91
C GLN A 431 23.18 6.69 18.11
N LEU A 432 23.01 6.32 16.84
CA LEU A 432 24.11 5.88 15.99
C LEU A 432 25.10 7.04 15.75
N PRO A 433 26.41 6.79 15.69
CA PRO A 433 27.37 7.74 15.14
C PRO A 433 27.02 8.15 13.70
N ALA A 434 27.34 9.38 13.29
CA ALA A 434 26.99 9.91 11.95
C ALA A 434 27.60 9.10 10.79
N ASP A 435 28.74 8.45 11.00
CA ASP A 435 29.38 7.52 10.06
C ASP A 435 28.69 6.14 9.96
N LEU A 436 27.71 5.88 10.85
CA LEU A 436 26.88 4.68 10.88
C LEU A 436 25.36 4.99 10.80
N GLY A 437 24.98 6.26 10.58
CA GLY A 437 23.60 6.68 10.34
C GLY A 437 22.92 7.52 11.44
N GLY A 438 23.69 8.19 12.32
CA GLY A 438 23.16 9.23 13.21
C GLY A 438 22.85 10.55 12.50
N ALA A 439 21.85 11.28 13.00
CA ALA A 439 21.69 12.69 12.68
C ALA A 439 22.84 13.47 13.32
N GLY A 440 23.84 13.89 12.53
CA GLY A 440 24.88 14.79 12.99
C GLY A 440 24.28 16.17 13.27
N GLY A 441 23.98 16.45 14.53
CA GLY A 441 23.49 17.75 15.00
C GLY A 441 23.96 18.00 16.43
N ASP A 442 24.56 19.17 16.63
CA ASP A 442 25.21 19.62 17.87
C ASP A 442 24.31 19.43 19.10
N SER A 443 24.82 18.70 20.10
CA SER A 443 24.09 18.38 21.32
C SER A 443 24.03 19.59 22.26
N SER A 444 23.00 20.43 22.16
CA SER A 444 22.67 21.36 23.28
C SER A 444 21.28 22.01 23.27
N SER A 445 20.21 21.44 22.70
CA SER A 445 18.85 22.00 22.99
C SER A 445 17.69 21.10 22.55
N ASP A 446 17.43 19.95 23.20
CA ASP A 446 16.08 19.37 23.07
C ASP A 446 15.65 18.37 24.18
N THR A 447 15.66 18.82 25.43
CA THR A 447 14.97 18.12 26.54
C THR A 447 13.56 18.67 26.82
N SER A 448 13.07 19.62 26.01
CA SER A 448 11.84 20.36 26.32
C SER A 448 10.54 19.60 26.04
N TYR A 449 10.53 18.60 25.18
CA TYR A 449 9.29 17.91 24.80
C TYR A 449 8.89 16.78 25.76
N HIS A 450 9.87 16.02 26.26
CA HIS A 450 9.60 14.89 27.18
C HIS A 450 9.05 15.34 28.54
N HIS A 451 9.33 16.57 28.98
CA HIS A 451 8.80 17.08 30.24
C HIS A 451 7.32 17.49 30.16
N ARG A 452 6.86 17.96 28.99
CA ARG A 452 5.51 18.50 28.80
C ARG A 452 4.43 17.41 28.72
N ARG A 453 4.80 16.20 28.25
CA ARG A 453 3.90 15.02 28.21
C ARG A 453 3.74 14.33 29.57
N ARG A 454 4.66 14.57 30.52
CA ARG A 454 4.58 14.00 31.89
C ARG A 454 3.70 14.83 32.83
N LEU A 455 3.68 16.15 32.65
CA LEU A 455 2.89 17.07 33.49
C LEU A 455 1.38 17.04 33.21
N LEU A 456 0.95 16.47 32.08
CA LEU A 456 -0.48 16.27 31.77
C LEU A 456 -1.03 14.92 32.26
N ALA A 457 -0.19 14.05 32.83
CA ALA A 457 -0.58 12.74 33.33
C ALA A 457 -0.59 12.63 34.87
N GLU A 458 -0.20 13.70 35.59
CA GLU A 458 -0.05 13.69 37.07
C GLU A 458 -1.03 14.63 37.80
N GLU A 459 -2.14 15.05 37.19
CA GLU A 459 -3.20 15.84 37.87
C GLU A 459 -4.43 15.02 38.33
N GLU A 460 -4.31 13.70 38.45
CA GLU A 460 -5.27 12.90 39.20
C GLU A 460 -4.58 12.01 40.24
N GLY A 461 -4.42 12.57 41.44
CA GLY A 461 -4.21 11.79 42.66
C GLY A 461 -3.12 12.33 43.58
N SER A 462 -3.49 13.17 44.54
CA SER A 462 -3.22 12.90 45.97
C SER A 462 -3.60 14.09 46.86
N HIS A 463 -4.53 13.84 47.77
CA HIS A 463 -4.78 14.64 48.97
C HIS A 463 -3.81 14.22 50.08
N GLY A 464 -3.27 15.20 50.83
CA GLY A 464 -3.06 15.08 52.27
C GLY A 464 -1.66 15.39 52.82
N SER A 465 -1.61 16.47 53.63
CA SER A 465 -0.78 16.74 54.85
C SER A 465 0.75 16.76 54.71
N GLU A 466 1.54 17.61 55.39
CA GLU A 466 1.41 18.75 56.30
C GLU A 466 2.84 19.30 56.52
N GLU A 467 2.95 20.59 56.87
CA GLU A 467 4.01 21.30 57.64
C GLU A 467 5.48 21.41 57.16
N GLY A 468 6.01 22.66 57.21
CA GLY A 468 7.42 22.91 57.59
C GLY A 468 8.22 24.00 56.85
N ASP A 469 7.99 25.27 57.18
CA ASP A 469 8.93 26.40 57.36
C ASP A 469 9.92 26.96 56.30
N ILE A 470 9.68 28.25 56.00
CA ILE A 470 10.58 29.45 56.08
C ILE A 470 11.94 29.45 55.35
N ALA A 471 12.11 30.34 54.34
CA ALA A 471 12.98 31.53 54.43
C ALA A 471 13.07 32.37 53.13
N SER A 472 13.00 33.67 53.35
CA SER A 472 13.07 34.88 52.51
C SER A 472 14.27 35.07 51.56
N GLY A 473 14.08 35.92 50.53
CA GLY A 473 15.05 37.00 50.25
C GLY A 473 15.23 37.51 48.81
N HIS A 474 14.86 38.80 48.60
CA HIS A 474 15.40 39.83 47.66
C HIS A 474 15.10 39.67 46.15
N VAL A 475 14.33 40.53 45.45
CA VAL A 475 14.36 42.01 45.22
C VAL A 475 15.57 42.49 44.40
N GLY A 476 15.27 43.06 43.22
CA GLY A 476 16.20 43.82 42.38
C GLY A 476 15.54 44.27 41.07
N GLU A 477 14.87 45.42 41.11
CA GLU A 477 14.36 46.24 39.99
C GLU A 477 15.49 46.98 39.22
N GLU A 478 15.06 47.76 38.22
CA GLU A 478 15.77 48.74 37.36
C GLU A 478 16.14 48.22 35.97
N GLY A 479 15.80 48.85 34.84
CA GLY A 479 15.14 50.13 34.56
C GLY A 479 15.16 50.35 33.03
N ALA A 480 14.11 50.99 32.50
CA ALA A 480 13.94 51.44 31.10
C ALA A 480 14.94 52.60 30.74
N PRO A 481 15.01 53.23 29.53
CA PRO A 481 13.85 53.76 28.76
C PRO A 481 13.95 53.94 27.20
N VAL A 482 12.77 53.93 26.55
CA VAL A 482 12.17 54.94 25.64
C VAL A 482 12.72 55.25 24.23
N THR A 483 11.83 55.17 23.22
CA THR A 483 11.36 56.16 22.20
C THR A 483 10.69 55.34 21.08
N ASP A 484 9.41 55.41 20.68
CA ASP A 484 8.32 56.39 20.50
C ASP A 484 8.46 57.40 19.34
N THR A 485 7.33 57.60 18.65
CA THR A 485 6.92 58.35 17.44
C THR A 485 6.34 57.38 16.38
N GLY A 486 5.05 57.35 16.03
CA GLY A 486 3.92 58.22 16.31
C GLY A 486 3.23 58.72 15.03
N ALA A 487 2.05 58.16 14.75
CA ALA A 487 0.82 58.85 14.26
C ALA A 487 0.80 59.41 12.82
N ASP A 488 -0.32 59.62 12.10
CA ASP A 488 -1.75 59.31 12.15
C ASP A 488 -2.31 59.85 10.80
N GLY A 489 -3.49 59.42 10.32
CA GLY A 489 -4.23 60.24 9.33
C GLY A 489 -5.26 59.55 8.43
N ALA A 490 -6.52 59.66 8.82
CA ALA A 490 -7.78 59.16 8.25
C ALA A 490 -8.20 59.61 6.83
N GLY A 491 -9.17 58.89 6.23
CA GLY A 491 -10.25 59.51 5.44
C GLY A 491 -10.96 58.71 4.31
N ALA A 492 -12.16 58.18 4.63
CA ALA A 492 -13.42 58.14 3.84
C ALA A 492 -13.70 57.18 2.66
N ASP A 493 -14.76 56.36 2.88
CA ASP A 493 -15.90 55.93 2.04
C ASP A 493 -15.78 55.63 0.52
N SER A 494 -16.11 54.39 0.14
CA SER A 494 -17.19 54.10 -0.84
C SER A 494 -17.52 52.59 -0.93
N GLN A 495 -18.81 52.27 -0.95
CA GLN A 495 -19.39 50.94 -1.27
C GLN A 495 -19.16 50.52 -2.73
N ALA A 496 -18.99 49.21 -2.94
CA ALA A 496 -19.66 48.35 -3.96
C ALA A 496 -18.71 47.32 -4.61
N ASP A 497 -19.17 46.06 -4.56
CA ASP A 497 -18.97 44.95 -5.49
C ASP A 497 -17.55 44.48 -5.88
N ALA A 498 -17.28 43.20 -5.58
CA ALA A 498 -16.82 42.16 -6.52
C ALA A 498 -15.84 41.15 -5.91
N GLU A 499 -16.20 39.88 -6.08
CA GLU A 499 -15.32 38.74 -6.38
C GLU A 499 -14.38 38.18 -5.28
N GLY A 500 -14.48 36.84 -5.14
CA GLY A 500 -13.73 36.06 -4.17
C GLY A 500 -12.23 36.05 -4.47
N ALA A 501 -11.46 36.49 -3.49
CA ALA A 501 -10.04 36.19 -3.37
C ALA A 501 -9.88 34.92 -2.54
N GLY A 502 -9.91 33.77 -3.21
CA GLY A 502 -9.13 32.64 -2.73
C GLY A 502 -7.67 32.99 -2.99
N GLU A 503 -6.84 33.02 -1.95
CA GLU A 503 -5.39 33.07 -2.11
C GLU A 503 -4.95 31.81 -2.87
N GLN A 504 -4.83 31.93 -4.19
CA GLN A 504 -4.04 31.03 -5.01
C GLN A 504 -2.58 31.22 -4.59
N TYR A 505 -2.07 30.29 -3.79
CA TYR A 505 -0.62 30.11 -3.68
C TYR A 505 -0.06 29.82 -5.08
N PRO A 506 0.91 30.60 -5.57
CA PRO A 506 1.54 30.34 -6.86
C PRO A 506 2.22 28.97 -6.83
N LEU A 507 1.95 28.16 -7.84
CA LEU A 507 2.77 26.99 -8.16
C LEU A 507 4.16 27.49 -8.54
N ASP A 508 5.17 27.18 -7.73
CA ASP A 508 6.57 27.47 -8.06
C ASP A 508 7.04 26.62 -9.25
N SER A 509 6.76 27.11 -10.46
CA SER A 509 7.28 26.56 -11.72
C SER A 509 8.81 26.44 -11.73
N GLU A 510 9.50 27.28 -10.94
CA GLU A 510 10.95 27.28 -10.76
C GLU A 510 11.45 25.98 -10.10
N GLY A 511 10.74 25.46 -9.08
CA GLY A 511 11.13 24.22 -8.40
C GLY A 511 10.96 22.97 -9.26
N GLU A 512 9.96 22.96 -10.14
CA GLU A 512 9.75 21.86 -11.09
C GLU A 512 10.80 21.82 -12.20
N GLU A 513 11.16 22.98 -12.74
CA GLU A 513 12.23 23.10 -13.72
C GLU A 513 13.58 22.72 -13.12
N GLU A 514 13.89 23.18 -11.91
CA GLU A 514 15.15 22.86 -11.25
C GLU A 514 15.27 21.35 -10.97
N ALA A 515 14.21 20.72 -10.44
CA ALA A 515 14.20 19.29 -10.20
C ALA A 515 14.28 18.49 -11.53
N SER A 516 13.63 18.97 -12.59
CA SER A 516 13.73 18.38 -13.94
C SER A 516 15.14 18.52 -14.50
N HIS A 517 15.77 19.68 -14.36
CA HIS A 517 17.13 19.95 -14.80
C HIS A 517 18.17 19.10 -14.05
N ARG A 518 18.07 19.01 -12.72
CA ARG A 518 18.93 18.13 -11.90
C ARG A 518 18.79 16.66 -12.34
N ARG A 519 17.57 16.18 -12.59
CA ARG A 519 17.32 14.83 -13.11
C ARG A 519 17.89 14.63 -14.52
N ARG A 520 17.77 15.63 -15.40
CA ARG A 520 18.33 15.60 -16.77
C ARG A 520 19.84 15.44 -16.77
N LEU A 521 20.52 16.21 -15.94
CA LEU A 521 21.96 16.10 -15.75
C LEU A 521 22.37 14.77 -15.13
N ALA A 522 21.58 14.25 -14.19
CA ALA A 522 21.85 12.98 -13.55
C ALA A 522 21.74 11.80 -14.54
N PHE A 523 20.66 11.70 -15.33
CA PHE A 523 20.48 10.52 -16.19
C PHE A 523 21.51 10.43 -17.33
N ARG A 524 22.03 11.56 -17.83
CA ARG A 524 23.08 11.58 -18.85
C ARG A 524 24.42 11.02 -18.35
N ASN A 525 24.61 10.97 -17.03
CA ASN A 525 25.85 10.58 -16.37
C ASN A 525 25.71 9.31 -15.50
N ILE A 526 24.65 8.50 -15.70
CA ILE A 526 24.49 7.25 -14.95
C ILE A 526 25.54 6.24 -15.41
N GLU A 527 26.35 5.77 -14.46
CA GLU A 527 27.30 4.69 -14.71
C GLU A 527 26.67 3.34 -14.32
N VAL A 528 26.49 2.45 -15.29
CA VAL A 528 26.04 1.08 -15.00
C VAL A 528 27.07 0.41 -14.09
N GLY A 529 26.72 0.24 -12.80
CA GLY A 529 27.69 -0.23 -11.82
C GLY A 529 28.27 -1.61 -12.15
N GLN A 530 29.61 -1.66 -12.19
CA GLN A 530 30.43 -2.81 -12.60
C GLN A 530 30.97 -3.62 -11.41
N THR A 531 30.60 -3.24 -10.18
CA THR A 531 31.03 -3.89 -8.95
C THR A 531 29.85 -4.33 -8.09
N ASP A 532 30.09 -5.30 -7.21
CA ASP A 532 29.18 -5.60 -6.11
C ASP A 532 29.28 -4.52 -5.02
N ALA A 533 28.47 -4.66 -3.96
CA ALA A 533 28.42 -3.70 -2.86
C ALA A 533 29.70 -3.68 -1.99
N PHE A 534 30.62 -4.63 -2.20
CA PHE A 534 31.90 -4.70 -1.53
C PHE A 534 33.06 -4.18 -2.41
N GLY A 535 32.75 -3.65 -3.60
CA GLY A 535 33.74 -3.17 -4.56
C GLY A 535 34.38 -4.26 -5.43
N ASN A 536 33.91 -5.51 -5.35
CA ASN A 536 34.45 -6.59 -6.19
C ASN A 536 33.91 -6.49 -7.63
N PRO A 537 34.75 -6.67 -8.66
CA PRO A 537 34.28 -6.69 -10.06
C PRO A 537 33.28 -7.80 -10.33
N LEU A 538 32.21 -7.47 -11.07
CA LEU A 538 31.19 -8.41 -11.47
C LEU A 538 31.65 -9.33 -12.61
N ASP A 539 31.15 -10.57 -12.61
CA ASP A 539 31.23 -11.45 -13.78
C ASP A 539 29.99 -11.22 -14.66
N PRO A 540 30.10 -10.49 -15.80
CA PRO A 540 28.94 -10.09 -16.59
C PRO A 540 28.17 -11.27 -17.20
N GLU A 541 28.78 -12.46 -17.28
CA GLU A 541 28.15 -13.66 -17.81
C GLU A 541 27.44 -14.48 -16.70
N PHE A 542 27.68 -14.17 -15.42
CA PHE A 542 27.04 -14.88 -14.33
C PHE A 542 25.52 -14.71 -14.36
N LYS A 543 24.82 -15.83 -14.59
CA LYS A 543 23.35 -15.89 -14.67
C LYS A 543 22.75 -15.01 -15.77
N LYS A 544 23.55 -14.46 -16.68
CA LYS A 544 23.08 -13.75 -17.87
C LYS A 544 22.23 -14.70 -18.72
N ILE A 545 21.10 -14.21 -19.20
CA ILE A 545 20.20 -14.99 -20.04
C ILE A 545 20.74 -14.92 -21.47
N ALA A 546 21.23 -16.05 -21.98
CA ALA A 546 21.81 -16.13 -23.32
C ALA A 546 20.78 -15.76 -24.40
N ASN A 547 21.23 -15.02 -25.43
CA ASN A 547 20.44 -14.61 -26.58
C ASN A 547 19.15 -13.85 -26.21
N SER A 548 19.22 -13.01 -25.18
CA SER A 548 18.10 -12.17 -24.76
C SER A 548 18.55 -10.83 -24.18
N ASN A 549 17.62 -9.87 -24.17
CA ASN A 549 17.74 -8.57 -23.54
C ASN A 549 16.62 -8.34 -22.50
N ILE A 550 16.68 -7.21 -21.80
CA ILE A 550 15.70 -6.81 -20.78
C ILE A 550 14.29 -6.71 -21.36
N ALA A 551 14.12 -6.07 -22.52
CA ALA A 551 12.81 -5.87 -23.13
C ALA A 551 12.12 -7.20 -23.44
N ALA A 552 12.82 -8.13 -24.09
CA ALA A 552 12.28 -9.44 -24.43
C ALA A 552 11.94 -10.27 -23.18
N GLU A 553 12.79 -10.26 -22.14
CA GLU A 553 12.49 -10.96 -20.89
C GLU A 553 11.36 -10.32 -20.09
N PHE A 554 11.25 -8.99 -20.11
CA PHE A 554 10.14 -8.30 -19.46
C PHE A 554 8.81 -8.74 -20.08
N VAL A 555 8.68 -8.68 -21.41
CA VAL A 555 7.47 -9.12 -22.14
C VAL A 555 7.15 -10.57 -21.83
N ARG A 556 8.13 -11.48 -21.95
CA ARG A 556 7.94 -12.91 -21.63
C ARG A 556 7.52 -13.13 -20.17
N CYS A 557 8.14 -12.44 -19.23
CA CYS A 557 7.84 -12.57 -17.82
C CYS A 557 6.46 -12.01 -17.47
N ALA A 558 6.10 -10.82 -17.99
CA ALA A 558 4.81 -10.17 -17.80
C ALA A 558 3.67 -11.05 -18.34
N ASN A 559 3.80 -11.57 -19.56
CA ASN A 559 2.82 -12.47 -20.17
C ASN A 559 2.64 -13.76 -19.36
N ARG A 560 3.75 -14.39 -18.93
CA ARG A 560 3.70 -15.57 -18.03
C ARG A 560 3.09 -15.25 -16.67
N ALA A 561 3.34 -14.06 -16.11
CA ALA A 561 2.77 -13.62 -14.85
C ALA A 561 1.24 -13.45 -14.96
N GLN A 562 0.78 -12.80 -16.03
CA GLN A 562 -0.65 -12.61 -16.29
C GLN A 562 -1.37 -13.94 -16.51
N ALA A 563 -0.83 -14.83 -17.35
CA ALA A 563 -1.42 -16.15 -17.59
C ALA A 563 -1.53 -16.99 -16.30
N ARG A 564 -0.49 -16.97 -15.47
CA ARG A 564 -0.51 -17.64 -14.15
C ARG A 564 -1.52 -17.01 -13.21
N SER A 565 -1.66 -15.68 -13.21
CA SER A 565 -2.65 -14.99 -12.39
C SER A 565 -4.07 -15.39 -12.78
N ASN A 566 -4.38 -15.42 -14.07
CA ASN A 566 -5.70 -15.80 -14.57
C ASN A 566 -6.06 -17.24 -14.19
N SER A 567 -5.13 -18.18 -14.40
CA SER A 567 -5.35 -19.59 -14.04
C SER A 567 -5.54 -19.80 -12.53
N ARG A 568 -4.75 -19.10 -11.69
CA ARG A 568 -4.90 -19.18 -10.23
C ARG A 568 -6.22 -18.59 -9.74
N ARG A 569 -6.67 -17.51 -10.36
CA ARG A 569 -7.95 -16.87 -10.04
C ARG A 569 -9.11 -17.84 -10.24
N GLU A 570 -9.17 -18.48 -11.40
CA GLU A 570 -10.19 -19.50 -11.72
C GLU A 570 -10.22 -20.62 -10.68
N GLN A 571 -9.06 -21.21 -10.35
CA GLN A 571 -8.99 -22.27 -9.32
C GLN A 571 -9.39 -21.82 -7.92
N SER A 572 -9.03 -20.59 -7.55
CA SER A 572 -9.27 -20.05 -6.20
C SER A 572 -10.75 -19.70 -6.01
N LEU A 573 -11.38 -19.08 -7.01
CA LEU A 573 -12.78 -18.65 -6.93
C LEU A 573 -13.77 -19.79 -7.13
N ALA A 574 -13.34 -20.95 -7.63
CA ALA A 574 -14.22 -22.11 -7.82
C ALA A 574 -14.88 -22.66 -6.53
N ALA A 575 -14.48 -22.23 -5.33
CA ALA A 575 -15.20 -22.54 -4.08
C ALA A 575 -16.30 -21.51 -3.74
N LEU A 576 -16.32 -20.35 -4.41
CA LEU A 576 -17.31 -19.29 -4.22
C LEU A 576 -18.43 -19.47 -5.25
N SER A 577 -19.25 -20.50 -5.02
CA SER A 577 -20.38 -20.84 -5.86
C SER A 577 -21.64 -21.07 -5.04
N TYR A 578 -22.77 -20.69 -5.62
CA TYR A 578 -24.11 -21.03 -5.15
C TYR A 578 -24.44 -22.51 -5.48
N PRO A 579 -25.38 -23.13 -4.75
CA PRO A 579 -25.88 -24.47 -5.08
C PRO A 579 -26.45 -24.56 -6.51
N ASP A 580 -27.03 -23.46 -7.01
CA ASP A 580 -27.63 -23.32 -8.34
C ASP A 580 -26.61 -23.28 -9.50
N GLY A 581 -25.31 -23.37 -9.20
CA GLY A 581 -24.24 -23.39 -10.20
C GLY A 581 -23.67 -22.02 -10.57
N ARG A 582 -24.27 -20.91 -10.13
CA ARG A 582 -23.67 -19.58 -10.29
C ARG A 582 -22.42 -19.45 -9.43
N SER A 583 -21.42 -18.71 -9.90
CA SER A 583 -20.14 -18.55 -9.19
C SER A 583 -19.56 -17.15 -9.33
N VAL A 584 -18.77 -16.73 -8.35
CA VAL A 584 -18.14 -15.41 -8.32
C VAL A 584 -17.06 -15.31 -9.39
N LEU A 585 -17.27 -14.42 -10.37
CA LEU A 585 -16.33 -14.18 -11.46
C LEU A 585 -15.98 -12.69 -11.59
N PHE A 586 -14.79 -12.31 -11.13
CA PHE A 586 -14.26 -10.97 -11.36
C PHE A 586 -13.75 -10.80 -12.79
N SER A 587 -14.34 -9.87 -13.54
CA SER A 587 -13.97 -9.56 -14.92
C SER A 587 -14.13 -8.08 -15.24
N LYS A 588 -13.52 -7.61 -16.35
CA LYS A 588 -13.74 -6.25 -16.86
C LYS A 588 -15.22 -5.98 -17.19
N ALA A 589 -15.94 -6.99 -17.67
CA ALA A 589 -17.38 -6.88 -17.93
C ALA A 589 -18.18 -6.74 -16.64
N ALA A 590 -17.81 -7.47 -15.58
CA ALA A 590 -18.44 -7.34 -14.27
C ALA A 590 -18.22 -5.96 -13.65
N ARG A 591 -17.02 -5.37 -13.80
CA ARG A 591 -16.75 -3.99 -13.32
C ARG A 591 -17.68 -2.94 -13.92
N LYS A 592 -18.09 -3.12 -15.18
CA LYS A 592 -19.02 -2.19 -15.85
C LYS A 592 -20.43 -2.19 -15.24
N ARG A 593 -20.78 -3.23 -14.47
CA ARG A 593 -22.08 -3.36 -13.80
C ARG A 593 -22.07 -2.82 -12.37
N ILE A 594 -20.91 -2.39 -11.86
CA ILE A 594 -20.83 -1.77 -10.53
C ILE A 594 -21.63 -0.46 -10.59
N PRO A 595 -22.56 -0.23 -9.64
CA PRO A 595 -23.34 1.00 -9.62
C PRO A 595 -22.46 2.25 -9.52
N ALA A 596 -22.85 3.33 -10.20
CA ALA A 596 -22.05 4.56 -10.28
C ALA A 596 -21.80 5.17 -8.89
N GLU A 597 -22.80 5.12 -8.00
CA GLU A 597 -22.70 5.60 -6.63
C GLU A 597 -21.61 4.88 -5.82
N VAL A 598 -21.35 3.60 -6.10
CA VAL A 598 -20.27 2.84 -5.43
C VAL A 598 -18.91 3.25 -5.98
N LEU A 599 -18.81 3.49 -7.30
CA LEU A 599 -17.58 3.99 -7.91
C LEU A 599 -17.23 5.39 -7.41
N ASP A 600 -18.23 6.26 -7.28
CA ASP A 600 -18.06 7.63 -6.81
C ASP A 600 -17.75 7.68 -5.32
N LEU A 601 -18.35 6.80 -4.51
CA LEU A 601 -17.95 6.59 -3.12
C LEU A 601 -16.45 6.25 -3.02
N ILE A 602 -15.98 5.25 -3.77
CA ILE A 602 -14.56 4.86 -3.76
C ILE A 602 -13.68 6.04 -4.17
N ARG A 603 -14.05 6.78 -5.22
CA ARG A 603 -13.29 7.98 -5.66
C ARG A 603 -13.26 9.06 -4.58
N SER A 604 -14.38 9.31 -3.91
CA SER A 604 -14.49 10.34 -2.87
C SER A 604 -13.55 10.11 -1.68
N HIS A 605 -13.23 8.84 -1.38
CA HIS A 605 -12.26 8.46 -0.36
C HIS A 605 -10.81 8.40 -0.85
N ASN A 606 -10.56 8.61 -2.15
CA ASN A 606 -9.23 8.49 -2.77
C ASN A 606 -8.79 9.81 -3.45
N LYS A 607 -9.19 10.97 -2.91
CA LYS A 607 -8.88 12.30 -3.49
C LYS A 607 -7.37 12.53 -3.62
N LEU A 608 -6.58 12.17 -2.61
CA LEU A 608 -5.13 12.36 -2.62
C LEU A 608 -4.46 11.48 -3.68
N ASP A 609 -4.83 10.19 -3.69
CA ASP A 609 -4.30 9.24 -4.68
C ASP A 609 -4.66 9.65 -6.11
N THR A 610 -5.83 10.26 -6.32
CA THR A 610 -6.28 10.74 -7.64
C THR A 610 -5.34 11.83 -8.15
N GLN A 611 -5.04 12.83 -7.31
CA GLN A 611 -4.11 13.89 -7.68
C GLN A 611 -2.68 13.39 -7.85
N LEU A 612 -2.24 12.46 -7.01
CA LEU A 612 -0.90 11.87 -7.10
C LEU A 612 -0.74 11.02 -8.38
N HIS A 613 -1.78 10.27 -8.76
CA HIS A 613 -1.77 9.47 -9.99
C HIS A 613 -1.78 10.34 -11.24
N ALA A 614 -2.56 11.43 -11.26
CA ALA A 614 -2.54 12.42 -12.35
C ALA A 614 -1.13 12.99 -12.56
N LEU A 615 -0.47 13.44 -11.48
CA LEU A 615 0.93 13.87 -11.54
C LEU A 615 1.86 12.75 -12.06
N GLY A 616 1.65 11.51 -11.62
CA GLY A 616 2.42 10.37 -12.10
C GLY A 616 2.29 10.12 -13.61
N LEU A 617 1.10 10.34 -14.20
CA LEU A 617 0.88 10.25 -15.65
C LEU A 617 1.62 11.37 -16.40
N GLU A 618 1.55 12.60 -15.90
CA GLU A 618 2.25 13.77 -16.46
C GLU A 618 3.77 13.59 -16.40
N MET A 619 4.29 13.18 -15.25
CA MET A 619 5.71 12.89 -15.07
C MET A 619 6.21 11.78 -15.99
N LEU A 620 5.41 10.72 -16.18
CA LEU A 620 5.75 9.65 -17.10
C LEU A 620 5.79 10.17 -18.55
N ALA A 621 4.79 10.94 -18.98
CA ALA A 621 4.76 11.52 -20.32
C ALA A 621 5.97 12.41 -20.58
N LYS A 622 6.27 13.34 -19.64
CA LYS A 622 7.44 14.21 -19.70
C LYS A 622 8.74 13.42 -19.75
N ARG A 623 8.87 12.34 -18.97
CA ARG A 623 10.07 11.49 -19.00
C ARG A 623 10.25 10.78 -20.34
N ILE A 624 9.17 10.33 -20.97
CA ILE A 624 9.23 9.71 -22.30
C ILE A 624 9.71 10.73 -23.33
N GLU A 625 9.23 11.97 -23.27
CA GLU A 625 9.67 13.07 -24.14
C GLU A 625 11.16 13.38 -23.92
N GLU A 626 11.60 13.54 -22.68
CA GLU A 626 13.01 13.76 -22.33
C GLU A 626 13.93 12.64 -22.86
N LEU A 627 13.49 11.39 -22.78
CA LEU A 627 14.23 10.24 -23.31
C LEU A 627 14.28 10.27 -24.85
N LYS A 628 13.19 10.68 -25.51
CA LYS A 628 13.15 10.82 -26.98
C LYS A 628 14.09 11.93 -27.45
N GLU A 629 14.05 13.09 -26.80
CA GLU A 629 14.95 14.22 -27.09
C GLU A 629 16.42 13.85 -26.88
N ALA A 630 16.72 13.04 -25.86
CA ALA A 630 18.06 12.54 -25.60
C ALA A 630 18.50 11.40 -26.54
N GLY A 631 17.64 10.90 -27.43
CA GLY A 631 17.92 9.74 -28.27
C GLY A 631 18.02 8.41 -27.52
N ASN A 632 17.57 8.38 -26.26
CA ASN A 632 17.65 7.22 -25.35
C ASN A 632 16.29 6.54 -25.13
N TRP A 633 15.26 6.93 -25.91
CA TRP A 633 13.96 6.27 -25.87
C TRP A 633 13.96 5.02 -26.75
N ASP A 634 13.76 3.87 -26.12
CA ASP A 634 13.49 2.63 -26.83
C ASP A 634 12.23 1.96 -26.26
N PRO A 635 11.13 1.85 -27.03
CA PRO A 635 9.89 1.27 -26.56
C PRO A 635 10.02 -0.24 -26.33
N VAL A 636 9.44 -0.72 -25.23
CA VAL A 636 9.26 -2.17 -25.02
C VAL A 636 8.07 -2.63 -25.86
N PRO A 637 8.23 -3.61 -26.76
CA PRO A 637 7.14 -4.02 -27.64
C PRO A 637 6.00 -4.63 -26.84
N GLU A 638 4.80 -4.09 -27.02
CA GLU A 638 3.59 -4.77 -26.58
C GLU A 638 3.39 -6.00 -27.47
N GLN A 639 3.52 -7.20 -26.91
CA GLN A 639 3.04 -8.37 -27.64
C GLN A 639 1.52 -8.36 -27.61
N PRO A 640 0.83 -8.44 -28.77
CA PRO A 640 -0.60 -8.59 -28.78
C PRO A 640 -0.97 -9.83 -27.95
N HIS A 641 -2.00 -9.71 -27.13
CA HIS A 641 -2.59 -10.86 -26.46
C HIS A 641 -2.98 -11.87 -27.53
N GLU A 642 -2.15 -12.88 -27.79
CA GLU A 642 -2.59 -14.04 -28.54
C GLU A 642 -3.81 -14.58 -27.80
N ARG A 643 -4.99 -14.39 -28.39
CA ARG A 643 -6.16 -15.19 -28.05
C ARG A 643 -5.66 -16.62 -28.16
N ARG A 644 -5.47 -17.29 -27.02
CA ARG A 644 -5.18 -18.72 -27.00
C ARG A 644 -6.19 -19.36 -27.96
N LYS A 645 -5.73 -19.84 -29.11
CA LYS A 645 -6.45 -20.88 -29.85
C LYS A 645 -6.70 -21.96 -28.82
N GLY A 646 -7.98 -22.32 -28.63
CA GLY A 646 -8.42 -23.23 -27.59
C GLY A 646 -7.56 -24.48 -27.60
N GLY A 647 -6.63 -24.58 -26.66
CA GLY A 647 -5.98 -25.85 -26.37
C GLY A 647 -6.94 -26.65 -25.53
N ASP A 648 -7.24 -27.87 -25.96
CA ASP A 648 -8.04 -28.92 -25.30
C ASP A 648 -7.47 -29.39 -23.94
N GLY A 649 -6.89 -28.48 -23.16
CA GLY A 649 -6.69 -28.71 -21.74
C GLY A 649 -8.05 -28.65 -21.07
N LYS A 650 -8.57 -29.81 -20.63
CA LYS A 650 -9.78 -29.93 -19.80
C LYS A 650 -9.89 -28.76 -18.81
N ARG A 651 -10.65 -27.73 -19.17
CA ARG A 651 -10.97 -26.60 -18.30
C ARG A 651 -11.98 -27.10 -17.29
N THR A 652 -11.50 -27.55 -16.14
CA THR A 652 -12.34 -28.01 -15.04
C THR A 652 -13.19 -26.85 -14.54
N GLY A 653 -14.50 -26.89 -14.77
CA GLY A 653 -15.45 -25.90 -14.24
C GLY A 653 -16.25 -25.08 -15.26
N ARG A 654 -16.11 -25.33 -16.56
CA ARG A 654 -17.05 -24.75 -17.54
C ARG A 654 -18.41 -25.40 -17.45
N LEU A 655 -19.45 -24.58 -17.50
CA LEU A 655 -20.80 -25.07 -17.67
C LEU A 655 -20.97 -25.56 -19.12
N PRO A 656 -21.76 -26.63 -19.35
CA PRO A 656 -22.06 -27.09 -20.70
C PRO A 656 -22.71 -25.93 -21.47
N ARG A 657 -22.33 -25.74 -22.73
CA ARG A 657 -23.02 -24.79 -23.60
C ARG A 657 -24.21 -25.49 -24.26
N PRO A 658 -25.28 -24.77 -24.61
CA PRO A 658 -26.33 -25.33 -25.45
C PRO A 658 -25.75 -25.68 -26.82
N ASP A 659 -26.31 -26.71 -27.47
CA ASP A 659 -25.86 -27.16 -28.79
C ASP A 659 -26.24 -26.13 -29.87
N GLU A 660 -25.39 -25.95 -30.90
CA GLU A 660 -25.65 -25.02 -32.01
C GLU A 660 -26.90 -25.40 -32.83
N GLU A 661 -27.34 -26.67 -32.78
CA GLU A 661 -28.60 -27.10 -33.42
C GLU A 661 -29.84 -26.60 -32.67
N GLU A 662 -29.81 -26.48 -31.34
CA GLU A 662 -30.91 -25.86 -30.57
C GLU A 662 -31.05 -24.37 -30.91
N GLU A 663 -29.94 -23.68 -31.16
CA GLU A 663 -29.94 -22.27 -31.61
C GLU A 663 -30.64 -22.13 -32.96
N LYS A 664 -30.35 -23.02 -33.91
CA LYS A 664 -30.97 -23.01 -35.25
C LYS A 664 -32.45 -23.38 -35.22
N ILE A 665 -32.85 -24.35 -34.39
CA ILE A 665 -34.26 -24.76 -34.26
C ILE A 665 -35.10 -23.61 -33.67
N ASP A 666 -34.57 -22.89 -32.67
CA ASP A 666 -35.24 -21.71 -32.10
C ASP A 666 -35.30 -20.54 -33.10
N ASP A 667 -34.24 -20.31 -33.88
CA ASP A 667 -34.21 -19.27 -34.91
C ASP A 667 -35.16 -19.59 -36.07
N GLU A 668 -35.32 -20.86 -36.41
CA GLU A 668 -36.27 -21.33 -37.42
C GLU A 668 -37.72 -21.25 -36.93
N LEU A 669 -37.99 -21.59 -35.67
CA LEU A 669 -39.30 -21.40 -35.01
C LEU A 669 -39.69 -19.93 -34.81
N ARG A 670 -38.73 -19.01 -34.73
CA ARG A 670 -38.99 -17.55 -34.69
C ARG A 670 -39.20 -16.93 -36.07
N ARG A 671 -38.74 -17.59 -37.13
CA ARG A 671 -38.92 -17.17 -38.52
C ARG A 671 -40.24 -17.67 -39.13
N LEU A 672 -40.82 -18.72 -38.55
CA LEU A 672 -42.17 -19.19 -38.78
C LEU A 672 -43.17 -18.39 -37.95
#